data_AF-A0A4R7ZR78-F1
#
_entry.id   AF-A0A4R7ZR78-F1
#
_cell.length_a   1.000
_cell.length_b   1.000
_cell.length_c   1.000
_cell.angle_alpha   90.00
_cell.angle_beta   90.00
_cell.angle_gamma   90.00
#
_symmetry.space_group_name_H-M   'P 1'
#
loop_
_entity.id
_entity.type
_entity.pdbx_description
1 polymer ?
#
loop_
_entity_poly.entity_id
_entity_poly.type
_entity_poly.pdbx_seq_one_letter_code
_entity_poly.pdbx_strand_id
1 'polypeptide(L)'
;MTRRRSGAVSLLTAGLLLAAVLQSPAGAATTAAPTLTITPTTVGNTFTVGQQVKLGFSTDATTVNWTVRDAGGTEVAKGSASAASLNGQLALSISTPGWYQTDLTAVGSDGTTTLGGTDFAVLTPHDFSTSTDTRIGVAGALGFSSASNPGLESVPLMANGGISTDRDEAFWSAAETTKGVIQFPQKVKDYKAALDANHVDFLNILDYGNTLYYPDEAPSTDEQREAFTRYAVAAVDQFGTEHTTYELWNEWNLRDPNGAAKASPENYVALLKMVSAAVRAKHPDVKLTGPSLAVINDWQGWFTKFADLGGLDYVDAVTIHPYVQPLDPEASVTYMNTIRSIMTAHGSNKPIYITEQGWATGTNPSAVSEPAQARDLVRGQLLSYGAGVARYSSYNFMDSGTDPSNVEHRFGLVRNRLDSRGALVPKPSYVATAVLARQIDELPLIGETRFGTNGYDVSFDAGGGQSVHAVWSATPGVVAATAPAGSTVQVTNLYGVETTLTADAGGHVWVSAGPDPVYLRGAITGAMLPSSRFALAVAPEIAGDPATGTLSFTNPDQVTHSFTVTAGGADTTGTVAAGATATAPVTYPAQDSTGSRTYSAKVSVDGQAVALVSATGTATPPLSVTASHVLNGSGKDLLRFRVTNASSHPLKLAGLDWASGTKSGTLFAGCTIAAHSTREADVPLTLTAASTWSATLRRTGATDIKASGTLTPVSAPTIAKRHTVKLDGVIDPVVARQPAIALEGTGTPPVTGWGGPSDLSGSLWITHDDNNLYLSAKLTDDVFSQPNRDGNIWGGDGLQLGMTAGAPGETTQTQEIGAALTDAGPVDTWRWTPTTQAGTPPGVQAKVVRDEAAHTTTYEIAIPWTTVGFAAKDRLLSTTVVINENDGTGRRGWLTWGKGVAETKNPAMFNAVRLDPAAAK
;
A
#
# COMPACT_ATOMS: atom_id res chain seq x y z
N MET A 1 -31.39 15.89 -26.05
CA MET A 1 -32.80 16.23 -25.74
C MET A 1 -33.09 15.59 -24.39
N THR A 2 -33.43 16.27 -23.30
CA THR A 2 -34.51 17.25 -23.09
C THR A 2 -34.11 18.20 -21.95
N ARG A 3 -34.09 19.51 -22.23
CA ARG A 3 -34.07 20.59 -21.23
C ARG A 3 -35.49 20.90 -20.76
N ARG A 4 -35.71 21.12 -19.46
CA ARG A 4 -36.72 22.05 -18.90
C ARG A 4 -36.16 22.62 -17.60
N ARG A 5 -35.70 23.88 -17.60
CA ARG A 5 -36.42 25.14 -17.25
C ARG A 5 -36.81 25.25 -15.76
N SER A 6 -35.95 25.96 -15.03
CA SER A 6 -36.23 27.15 -14.21
C SER A 6 -37.63 27.35 -13.60
N GLY A 7 -37.67 27.55 -12.28
CA GLY A 7 -38.74 28.24 -11.57
C GLY A 7 -38.23 28.71 -10.20
N ALA A 8 -38.19 30.02 -9.98
CA ALA A 8 -37.89 30.65 -8.71
C ALA A 8 -39.15 31.39 -8.19
N VAL A 9 -39.18 31.55 -6.86
CA VAL A 9 -39.97 32.49 -6.04
C VAL A 9 -41.38 32.06 -5.59
N SER A 10 -41.54 31.73 -4.30
CA SER A 10 -42.30 32.58 -3.36
C SER A 10 -42.27 32.08 -1.90
N LEU A 11 -42.19 33.05 -1.01
CA LEU A 11 -42.12 33.03 0.46
C LEU A 11 -43.46 32.69 1.16
N LEU A 12 -43.37 32.53 2.50
CA LEU A 12 -44.40 32.54 3.58
C LEU A 12 -45.00 31.16 3.89
N THR A 13 -45.07 30.62 5.12
CA THR A 13 -45.23 31.12 6.51
C THR A 13 -44.79 29.98 7.46
N ALA A 14 -44.09 30.18 8.58
CA ALA A 14 -44.57 30.38 9.97
C ALA A 14 -43.36 29.99 10.88
N GLY A 15 -43.02 30.55 12.04
CA GLY A 15 -43.78 31.20 13.09
C GLY A 15 -43.33 30.63 14.44
N LEU A 16 -42.38 31.32 15.10
CA LEU A 16 -42.04 31.33 16.54
C LEU A 16 -41.84 30.02 17.34
N LEU A 17 -40.62 29.86 17.90
CA LEU A 17 -40.47 29.50 19.32
C LEU A 17 -39.16 30.08 19.92
N LEU A 18 -39.41 31.07 20.77
CA LEU A 18 -38.67 31.64 21.90
C LEU A 18 -37.18 31.30 22.14
N ALA A 19 -36.44 32.40 22.33
CA ALA A 19 -35.08 32.53 22.79
C ALA A 19 -34.79 31.86 24.15
N ALA A 20 -33.73 31.06 24.18
CA ALA A 20 -32.89 30.87 25.35
C ALA A 20 -31.51 31.48 25.03
N VAL A 21 -31.27 32.68 25.55
CA VAL A 21 -29.97 33.34 25.52
C VAL A 21 -29.05 32.59 26.48
N LEU A 22 -28.27 31.64 25.95
CA LEU A 22 -27.06 31.18 26.61
C LEU A 22 -26.00 32.26 26.38
N GLN A 23 -25.71 33.04 27.42
CA GLN A 23 -24.49 33.80 27.52
C GLN A 23 -23.32 32.79 27.53
N SER A 24 -22.80 32.48 26.34
CA SER A 24 -21.46 31.91 26.21
C SER A 24 -20.46 32.89 26.86
N PRO A 25 -19.55 32.44 27.74
CA PRO A 25 -18.44 33.28 28.15
C PRO A 25 -17.73 33.73 26.88
N ALA A 26 -17.36 35.02 26.80
CA ALA A 26 -16.62 35.59 25.69
C ALA A 26 -15.42 34.68 25.39
N GLY A 27 -15.54 33.88 24.33
CA GLY A 27 -14.41 33.11 23.84
C GLY A 27 -13.32 34.12 23.51
N ALA A 28 -12.14 33.94 24.09
CA ALA A 28 -10.95 34.61 23.58
C ALA A 28 -10.98 34.46 22.06
N ALA A 29 -10.91 35.58 21.33
CA ALA A 29 -10.88 35.55 19.88
C ALA A 29 -9.75 34.60 19.49
N THR A 30 -10.10 33.42 18.99
CA THR A 30 -9.13 32.45 18.51
C THR A 30 -8.45 33.11 17.34
N THR A 31 -7.21 33.53 17.55
CA THR A 31 -6.32 34.00 16.51
C THR A 31 -6.27 32.95 15.41
N ALA A 32 -6.49 33.39 14.17
CA ALA A 32 -6.43 32.49 13.02
C ALA A 32 -5.02 31.91 12.92
N ALA A 33 -4.91 30.61 12.64
CA ALA A 33 -3.62 29.98 12.39
C ALA A 33 -2.91 30.67 11.21
N PRO A 34 -1.57 30.73 11.21
CA PRO A 34 -0.83 31.43 10.16
C PRO A 34 -1.09 30.82 8.78
N THR A 35 -1.01 31.62 7.72
CA THR A 35 -1.07 31.11 6.35
C THR A 35 0.21 30.35 5.98
N LEU A 36 0.10 29.31 5.15
CA LEU A 36 1.25 28.64 4.54
C LEU A 36 0.85 28.17 3.15
N THR A 37 1.59 28.60 2.13
CA THR A 37 1.36 28.20 0.73
C THR A 37 2.67 27.78 0.10
N ILE A 38 2.65 26.68 -0.63
CA ILE A 38 3.81 26.15 -1.35
C ILE A 38 3.82 26.73 -2.77
N THR A 39 4.98 27.24 -3.19
CA THR A 39 5.18 27.77 -4.54
C THR A 39 6.51 27.23 -5.08
N PRO A 40 6.49 26.20 -5.95
CA PRO A 40 7.72 25.69 -6.54
C PRO A 40 8.55 26.79 -7.18
N THR A 41 9.86 26.83 -6.90
CA THR A 41 10.79 27.80 -7.53
C THR A 41 11.38 27.28 -8.84
N THR A 42 11.31 25.96 -9.01
CA THR A 42 11.71 25.20 -10.19
C THR A 42 10.52 24.34 -10.57
N VAL A 43 10.23 24.20 -11.88
CA VAL A 43 9.10 23.38 -12.35
C VAL A 43 9.24 21.97 -11.78
N GLY A 44 8.19 21.53 -11.09
CA GLY A 44 8.13 20.23 -10.43
C GLY A 44 9.20 19.98 -9.37
N ASN A 45 9.80 21.00 -8.74
CA ASN A 45 10.84 20.81 -7.70
C ASN A 45 11.87 19.71 -8.05
N THR A 46 12.25 19.62 -9.32
CA THR A 46 13.17 18.60 -9.80
C THR A 46 14.52 19.24 -10.04
N PHE A 47 15.52 18.74 -9.33
CA PHE A 47 16.89 19.22 -9.34
C PHE A 47 17.82 18.12 -9.86
N THR A 48 19.02 18.50 -10.26
CA THR A 48 20.11 17.58 -10.60
C THR A 48 21.25 17.68 -9.61
N VAL A 49 22.04 16.61 -9.44
CA VAL A 49 23.23 16.62 -8.58
C VAL A 49 24.12 17.81 -8.93
N GLY A 50 24.47 18.62 -7.93
CA GLY A 50 25.25 19.85 -8.08
C GLY A 50 24.40 21.13 -8.10
N GLN A 51 23.09 21.04 -8.34
CA GLN A 51 22.17 22.17 -8.15
C GLN A 51 21.80 22.32 -6.67
N GLN A 52 21.70 23.56 -6.20
CA GLN A 52 21.21 23.84 -4.86
C GLN A 52 19.68 23.66 -4.80
N VAL A 53 19.22 22.77 -3.93
CA VAL A 53 17.78 22.56 -3.69
C VAL A 53 17.19 23.80 -3.00
N LYS A 54 16.16 24.40 -3.62
CA LYS A 54 15.43 25.57 -3.09
C LYS A 54 13.92 25.36 -3.19
N LEU A 55 13.26 25.27 -2.04
CA LEU A 55 11.81 25.07 -1.94
C LEU A 55 11.14 26.40 -1.63
N GLY A 56 10.20 26.84 -2.45
CA GLY A 56 9.51 28.12 -2.28
C GLY A 56 8.23 28.01 -1.46
N PHE A 57 7.99 29.00 -0.62
CA PHE A 57 6.79 29.09 0.20
C PHE A 57 6.42 30.55 0.51
N SER A 58 5.18 30.77 0.95
CA SER A 58 4.69 32.04 1.49
C SER A 58 3.96 31.80 2.81
N THR A 59 4.18 32.66 3.80
CA THR A 59 3.57 32.55 5.14
C THR A 59 3.60 33.89 5.86
N ASP A 60 2.62 34.11 6.75
CA ASP A 60 2.60 35.21 7.73
C ASP A 60 3.09 34.78 9.14
N ALA A 61 3.57 33.53 9.27
CA ALA A 61 4.14 33.01 10.51
C ALA A 61 5.44 33.74 10.90
N THR A 62 5.78 33.65 12.18
CA THR A 62 7.06 34.16 12.70
C THR A 62 8.22 33.21 12.42
N THR A 63 7.94 31.90 12.52
CA THR A 63 8.94 30.82 12.44
C THR A 63 8.45 29.74 11.50
N VAL A 64 9.36 29.14 10.75
CA VAL A 64 9.10 27.94 9.94
C VAL A 64 10.03 26.84 10.43
N ASN A 65 9.45 25.70 10.81
CA ASN A 65 10.19 24.48 11.09
C ASN A 65 10.07 23.54 9.89
N TRP A 66 11.10 22.73 9.65
CA TRP A 66 11.07 21.74 8.59
C TRP A 66 11.73 20.44 8.99
N THR A 67 11.24 19.35 8.39
CA THR A 67 11.86 18.03 8.41
C THR A 67 11.83 17.49 6.99
N VAL A 68 12.97 17.00 6.52
CA VAL A 68 13.15 16.39 5.20
C VAL A 68 13.47 14.92 5.38
N ARG A 69 12.73 14.05 4.68
CA ARG A 69 12.92 12.60 4.68
C ARG A 69 13.23 12.09 3.29
N ASP A 70 14.08 11.09 3.18
CA ASP A 70 14.28 10.35 1.93
C ASP A 70 13.14 9.35 1.69
N ALA A 71 13.18 8.65 0.55
CA ALA A 71 12.19 7.64 0.20
C ALA A 71 12.19 6.40 1.12
N GLY A 72 13.29 6.14 1.83
CA GLY A 72 13.37 5.14 2.89
C GLY A 72 12.76 5.61 4.21
N GLY A 73 12.23 6.84 4.26
CA GLY A 73 11.67 7.48 5.44
C GLY A 73 12.71 8.13 6.35
N THR A 74 14.01 8.04 6.06
CA THR A 74 15.08 8.54 6.94
C THR A 74 15.10 10.06 6.96
N GLU A 75 15.16 10.69 8.14
CA GLU A 75 15.39 12.12 8.31
C GLU A 75 16.81 12.49 7.86
N VAL A 76 16.89 13.23 6.76
CA VAL A 76 18.17 13.67 6.17
C VAL A 76 18.47 15.14 6.46
N ALA A 77 17.45 15.93 6.82
CA ALA A 77 17.62 17.30 7.28
C ALA A 77 16.46 17.73 8.19
N LYS A 78 16.73 18.56 9.19
CA LYS A 78 15.71 19.26 9.98
C LYS A 78 16.20 20.61 10.44
N GLY A 79 15.29 21.55 10.68
CA GLY A 79 15.66 22.87 11.15
C GLY A 79 14.49 23.77 11.50
N SER A 80 14.84 24.95 12.00
CA SER A 80 13.91 26.02 12.39
C SER A 80 14.58 27.35 12.12
N ALA A 81 13.85 28.29 11.51
CA ALA A 81 14.32 29.64 11.25
C ALA A 81 13.15 30.63 11.25
N SER A 82 13.45 31.91 11.46
CA SER A 82 12.42 32.94 11.31
C SER A 82 11.98 33.04 9.86
N ALA A 83 10.68 33.16 9.60
CA ALA A 83 10.14 33.24 8.24
C ALA A 83 10.76 34.41 7.45
N ALA A 84 11.02 35.53 8.13
CA ALA A 84 11.69 36.70 7.56
C ALA A 84 13.12 36.41 7.07
N SER A 85 13.89 35.56 7.77
CA SER A 85 15.25 35.21 7.37
C SER A 85 15.30 34.28 6.15
N LEU A 86 14.28 33.45 5.96
CA LEU A 86 14.16 32.55 4.81
C LEU A 86 13.70 33.29 3.55
N ASN A 87 13.07 34.46 3.68
CA ASN A 87 12.62 35.30 2.57
C ASN A 87 11.82 34.52 1.50
N GLY A 88 10.91 33.64 1.96
CA GLY A 88 10.05 32.82 1.11
C GLY A 88 10.74 31.62 0.43
N GLN A 89 11.99 31.30 0.78
CA GLN A 89 12.71 30.16 0.21
C GLN A 89 13.46 29.35 1.28
N LEU A 90 13.31 28.03 1.24
CA LEU A 90 14.08 27.10 2.05
C LEU A 90 15.18 26.48 1.18
N ALA A 91 16.43 26.86 1.46
CA ALA A 91 17.60 26.25 0.84
C ALA A 91 18.04 25.01 1.63
N LEU A 92 18.19 23.88 0.96
CA LEU A 92 18.60 22.61 1.56
C LEU A 92 19.97 22.18 1.03
N SER A 93 20.83 21.70 1.93
CA SER A 93 22.17 21.17 1.58
C SER A 93 22.09 19.68 1.26
N ILE A 94 21.22 19.31 0.32
CA ILE A 94 21.00 17.93 -0.11
C ILE A 94 21.52 17.80 -1.54
N SER A 95 22.44 16.86 -1.75
CA SER A 95 23.07 16.60 -3.05
C SER A 95 23.03 15.14 -3.47
N THR A 96 22.66 14.22 -2.57
CA THR A 96 22.49 12.80 -2.87
C THR A 96 21.28 12.62 -3.81
N PRO A 97 21.39 11.82 -4.88
CA PRO A 97 20.23 11.44 -5.69
C PRO A 97 19.11 10.84 -4.85
N GLY A 98 17.87 11.12 -5.19
CA GLY A 98 16.73 10.59 -4.45
C GLY A 98 15.42 11.34 -4.66
N TRP A 99 14.36 10.74 -4.13
CA TRP A 99 13.10 11.42 -3.85
C TRP A 99 13.07 11.82 -2.38
N TYR A 100 12.59 13.03 -2.10
CA TYR A 100 12.55 13.59 -0.76
C TYR A 100 11.20 14.22 -0.44
N GLN A 101 10.72 13.95 0.76
CA GLN A 101 9.52 14.56 1.33
C GLN A 101 9.94 15.66 2.32
N THR A 102 9.41 16.87 2.17
CA THR A 102 9.61 17.97 3.11
C THR A 102 8.30 18.33 3.79
N ASP A 103 8.25 18.23 5.11
CA ASP A 103 7.16 18.82 5.89
C ASP A 103 7.58 20.18 6.43
N LEU A 104 6.65 21.12 6.41
CA LEU A 104 6.81 22.47 6.93
C LEU A 104 5.76 22.73 8.01
N THR A 105 6.19 23.35 9.10
CA THR A 105 5.31 23.84 10.16
C THR A 105 5.52 25.34 10.32
N ALA A 106 4.52 26.12 9.92
CA ALA A 106 4.48 27.57 10.10
C ALA A 106 3.94 27.89 11.51
N VAL A 107 4.67 28.67 12.31
CA VAL A 107 4.35 28.98 13.71
C VAL A 107 4.11 30.48 13.91
N GLY A 108 2.88 30.84 14.29
CA GLY A 108 2.47 32.21 14.60
C GLY A 108 3.10 32.74 15.89
N SER A 109 3.02 34.05 16.11
CA SER A 109 3.60 34.71 17.30
C SER A 109 2.97 34.26 18.62
N ASP A 110 1.76 33.72 18.56
CA ASP A 110 0.97 33.19 19.67
C ASP A 110 1.14 31.68 19.87
N GLY A 111 1.96 31.03 19.03
CA GLY A 111 2.19 29.58 19.04
C GLY A 111 1.20 28.76 18.22
N THR A 112 0.23 29.38 17.53
CA THR A 112 -0.64 28.66 16.58
C THR A 112 0.19 28.12 15.41
N THR A 113 -0.22 26.96 14.86
CA THR A 113 0.56 26.27 13.83
C THR A 113 -0.26 25.91 12.61
N THR A 114 0.35 26.02 11.43
CA THR A 114 -0.17 25.47 10.17
C THR A 114 0.84 24.48 9.59
N LEU A 115 0.35 23.29 9.26
CA LEU A 115 1.13 22.22 8.65
C LEU A 115 0.99 22.29 7.12
N GLY A 116 2.09 22.08 6.43
CA GLY A 116 2.15 21.94 4.98
C GLY A 116 3.40 21.18 4.60
N GLY A 117 3.77 21.23 3.33
CA GLY A 117 4.96 20.55 2.86
C GLY A 117 4.98 20.41 1.35
N THR A 118 6.13 20.06 0.80
CA THR A 118 6.33 19.80 -0.62
C THR A 118 7.30 18.64 -0.77
N ASP A 119 7.36 18.07 -1.96
CA ASP A 119 8.31 17.01 -2.30
C ASP A 119 9.27 17.52 -3.37
N PHE A 120 10.41 16.87 -3.51
CA PHE A 120 11.38 17.22 -4.53
C PHE A 120 12.19 15.99 -4.95
N ALA A 121 12.79 16.08 -6.13
CA ALA A 121 13.70 15.07 -6.65
C ALA A 121 15.09 15.66 -6.85
N VAL A 122 16.13 14.85 -6.61
CA VAL A 122 17.49 15.10 -7.06
C VAL A 122 17.88 13.95 -7.98
N LEU A 123 18.05 14.24 -9.27
CA LEU A 123 18.39 13.25 -10.28
C LEU A 123 19.89 13.32 -10.63
N THR A 124 20.48 12.18 -10.97
CA THR A 124 21.81 12.17 -11.60
C THR A 124 21.72 12.83 -12.98
N PRO A 125 22.67 13.72 -13.36
CA PRO A 125 22.73 14.26 -14.71
C PRO A 125 22.83 13.15 -15.76
N HIS A 126 22.03 13.25 -16.82
CA HIS A 126 22.06 12.35 -17.98
C HIS A 126 21.55 13.12 -19.20
N ASP A 127 22.21 12.95 -20.35
CA ASP A 127 21.83 13.65 -21.59
C ASP A 127 21.07 12.69 -22.50
N PHE A 128 19.75 12.86 -22.57
CA PHE A 128 18.88 12.09 -23.45
C PHE A 128 18.72 12.72 -24.84
N SER A 129 19.30 13.91 -25.11
CA SER A 129 19.06 14.64 -26.37
C SER A 129 19.60 13.93 -27.62
N THR A 130 20.54 13.01 -27.44
CA THR A 130 21.08 12.15 -28.50
C THR A 130 20.60 10.71 -28.40
N SER A 131 19.74 10.39 -27.43
CA SER A 131 19.19 9.04 -27.29
C SER A 131 18.20 8.75 -28.41
N THR A 132 18.25 7.52 -28.89
CA THR A 132 17.34 6.90 -29.86
C THR A 132 16.46 5.84 -29.21
N ASP A 133 16.62 5.60 -27.92
CA ASP A 133 15.81 4.68 -27.14
C ASP A 133 14.39 5.23 -26.97
N THR A 134 13.39 4.48 -27.45
CA THR A 134 11.97 4.86 -27.36
C THR A 134 11.15 3.96 -26.46
N ARG A 135 11.80 3.19 -25.58
CA ARG A 135 11.15 2.19 -24.72
C ARG A 135 10.25 2.78 -23.64
N ILE A 136 10.52 4.00 -23.17
CA ILE A 136 9.85 4.62 -22.02
C ILE A 136 8.93 5.75 -22.49
N GLY A 137 7.63 5.49 -22.48
CA GLY A 137 6.60 6.47 -22.79
C GLY A 137 5.74 6.84 -21.58
N VAL A 138 4.87 7.83 -21.80
CA VAL A 138 3.83 8.22 -20.83
C VAL A 138 2.58 8.67 -21.57
N ALA A 139 1.40 8.55 -20.96
CA ALA A 139 0.22 9.29 -21.40
C ALA A 139 0.27 10.74 -20.87
N GLY A 140 0.27 11.73 -21.77
CA GLY A 140 0.52 13.14 -21.44
C GLY A 140 -0.68 13.91 -20.96
N ALA A 141 -1.83 13.74 -21.61
CA ALA A 141 -3.06 14.52 -21.45
C ALA A 141 -2.93 16.04 -21.75
N LEU A 142 -1.96 16.45 -22.57
CA LEU A 142 -1.76 17.80 -23.09
C LEU A 142 -2.92 18.24 -24.01
N GLY A 143 -3.60 17.32 -24.69
CA GLY A 143 -4.77 17.57 -25.55
C GLY A 143 -5.96 18.15 -24.79
N PHE A 144 -6.22 17.69 -23.56
CA PHE A 144 -7.39 18.07 -22.78
C PHE A 144 -7.35 19.52 -22.27
N SER A 145 -8.48 20.24 -22.35
CA SER A 145 -8.54 21.67 -21.99
C SER A 145 -9.20 21.90 -20.62
N SER A 146 -8.40 22.00 -19.56
CA SER A 146 -8.82 22.45 -18.22
C SER A 146 -7.62 23.00 -17.44
N ALA A 147 -7.86 23.80 -16.39
CA ALA A 147 -6.79 24.26 -15.50
C ALA A 147 -6.15 23.13 -14.67
N SER A 148 -6.81 21.98 -14.59
CA SER A 148 -6.33 20.79 -13.88
C SER A 148 -5.43 19.91 -14.77
N ASN A 149 -5.36 20.17 -16.07
CA ASN A 149 -4.58 19.36 -17.03
C ASN A 149 -3.14 19.87 -17.16
N PRO A 150 -2.22 19.04 -17.68
CA PRO A 150 -0.85 19.48 -17.89
C PRO A 150 -0.77 20.52 -19.01
N GLY A 151 0.37 21.18 -19.06
CA GLY A 151 0.69 22.30 -19.94
C GLY A 151 2.15 22.16 -20.35
N LEU A 152 2.62 23.02 -21.24
CA LEU A 152 3.90 22.82 -21.94
C LEU A 152 5.12 22.75 -21.00
N GLU A 153 5.06 23.32 -19.80
CA GLU A 153 6.13 23.18 -18.82
C GLU A 153 6.32 21.75 -18.29
N SER A 154 5.37 20.84 -18.54
CA SER A 154 5.53 19.41 -18.24
C SER A 154 6.48 18.70 -19.20
N VAL A 155 6.62 19.17 -20.45
CA VAL A 155 7.41 18.50 -21.48
C VAL A 155 8.91 18.44 -21.14
N PRO A 156 9.57 19.52 -20.69
CA PRO A 156 10.95 19.41 -20.20
C PRO A 156 11.09 18.47 -19.00
N LEU A 157 10.04 18.36 -18.17
CA LEU A 157 10.03 17.46 -17.02
C LEU A 157 9.91 15.99 -17.48
N MET A 158 9.16 15.70 -18.54
CA MET A 158 9.13 14.39 -19.20
C MET A 158 10.53 14.02 -19.70
N ALA A 159 11.15 14.90 -20.50
CA ALA A 159 12.47 14.67 -21.09
C ALA A 159 13.57 14.47 -20.01
N ASN A 160 13.59 15.29 -18.95
CA ASN A 160 14.53 15.14 -17.83
C ASN A 160 14.35 13.82 -17.06
N GLY A 161 13.14 13.27 -17.10
CA GLY A 161 12.78 11.97 -16.55
C GLY A 161 13.18 10.80 -17.45
N GLY A 162 13.74 11.04 -18.64
CA GLY A 162 14.07 10.00 -19.62
C GLY A 162 12.84 9.41 -20.31
N ILE A 163 11.72 10.15 -20.34
CA ILE A 163 10.54 9.78 -21.12
C ILE A 163 10.79 10.21 -22.56
N SER A 164 10.78 9.24 -23.46
CA SER A 164 11.09 9.40 -24.89
C SER A 164 9.84 9.53 -25.76
N THR A 165 8.65 9.25 -25.22
CA THR A 165 7.40 9.28 -26.00
C THR A 165 6.25 9.78 -25.16
N ASP A 166 5.51 10.75 -25.69
CA ASP A 166 4.25 11.23 -25.16
C ASP A 166 3.09 10.66 -25.99
N ARG A 167 2.18 9.94 -25.33
CA ARG A 167 0.93 9.47 -25.91
C ARG A 167 -0.18 10.46 -25.60
N ASP A 168 -0.73 11.08 -26.64
CA ASP A 168 -1.67 12.19 -26.50
C ASP A 168 -2.64 12.31 -27.69
N GLU A 169 -3.67 13.14 -27.55
CA GLU A 169 -4.76 13.24 -28.52
C GLU A 169 -4.69 14.48 -29.41
N ALA A 170 -4.99 14.28 -30.69
CA ALA A 170 -5.36 15.34 -31.62
C ALA A 170 -6.85 15.24 -32.00
N PHE A 171 -7.76 15.32 -31.02
CA PHE A 171 -9.19 14.99 -31.16
C PHE A 171 -9.85 15.41 -32.50
N TRP A 172 -10.49 14.46 -33.18
CA TRP A 172 -11.23 14.66 -34.43
C TRP A 172 -12.33 15.72 -34.29
N SER A 173 -13.11 15.68 -33.20
CA SER A 173 -14.18 16.64 -32.94
C SER A 173 -13.67 18.09 -32.78
N ALA A 174 -12.43 18.26 -32.30
CA ALA A 174 -11.80 19.58 -32.19
C ALA A 174 -11.15 20.02 -33.51
N ALA A 175 -10.63 19.08 -34.30
CA ALA A 175 -10.03 19.36 -35.61
C ALA A 175 -11.08 19.63 -36.69
N GLU A 176 -12.25 18.98 -36.66
CA GLU A 176 -13.30 19.15 -37.66
C GLU A 176 -14.58 19.68 -37.00
N THR A 177 -14.67 21.01 -36.87
CA THR A 177 -15.85 21.70 -36.32
C THR A 177 -16.88 22.06 -37.39
N THR A 178 -16.50 21.97 -38.66
CA THR A 178 -17.37 22.14 -39.83
C THR A 178 -17.16 20.96 -40.77
N LYS A 179 -18.25 20.33 -41.22
CA LYS A 179 -18.20 19.09 -42.01
C LYS A 179 -17.37 19.28 -43.29
N GLY A 180 -16.32 18.47 -43.45
CA GLY A 180 -15.35 18.50 -44.54
C GLY A 180 -14.19 19.47 -44.35
N VAL A 181 -14.14 20.24 -43.26
CA VAL A 181 -13.09 21.25 -42.99
C VAL A 181 -12.30 20.83 -41.76
N ILE A 182 -11.12 20.27 -41.98
CA ILE A 182 -10.22 19.81 -40.92
C ILE A 182 -9.13 20.87 -40.68
N GLN A 183 -9.10 21.42 -39.47
CA GLN A 183 -8.13 22.40 -39.00
C GLN A 183 -7.77 22.09 -37.53
N PHE A 184 -6.56 21.61 -37.30
CA PHE A 184 -6.10 21.29 -35.95
C PHE A 184 -5.99 22.54 -35.07
N PRO A 185 -6.49 22.52 -33.83
CA PRO A 185 -6.31 23.61 -32.88
C PRO A 185 -4.84 23.95 -32.68
N GLN A 186 -4.53 25.24 -32.48
CA GLN A 186 -3.15 25.70 -32.29
C GLN A 186 -2.45 24.99 -31.12
N LYS A 187 -3.19 24.74 -30.02
CA LYS A 187 -2.70 24.00 -28.85
C LYS A 187 -2.06 22.65 -29.20
N VAL A 188 -2.64 21.91 -30.16
CA VAL A 188 -2.12 20.61 -30.59
C VAL A 188 -0.77 20.76 -31.30
N LYS A 189 -0.65 21.81 -32.12
CA LYS A 189 0.59 22.16 -32.81
C LYS A 189 1.66 22.64 -31.82
N ASP A 190 1.26 23.43 -30.83
CA ASP A 190 2.16 23.98 -29.81
C ASP A 190 2.76 22.87 -28.95
N TYR A 191 1.97 21.90 -28.51
CA TYR A 191 2.52 20.79 -27.73
C TYR A 191 3.39 19.88 -28.59
N LYS A 192 3.02 19.57 -29.84
CA LYS A 192 3.89 18.78 -30.74
C LYS A 192 5.24 19.47 -30.95
N ALA A 193 5.23 20.79 -31.16
CA ALA A 193 6.47 21.56 -31.27
C ALA A 193 7.31 21.53 -29.98
N ALA A 194 6.66 21.55 -28.81
CA ALA A 194 7.35 21.41 -27.53
C ALA A 194 7.96 20.01 -27.35
N LEU A 195 7.23 18.95 -27.74
CA LEU A 195 7.72 17.57 -27.73
C LEU A 195 8.97 17.42 -28.62
N ASP A 196 8.91 17.90 -29.87
CA ASP A 196 10.04 17.88 -30.80
C ASP A 196 11.26 18.64 -30.27
N ALA A 197 11.04 19.82 -29.67
CA ALA A 197 12.11 20.64 -29.09
C ALA A 197 12.78 20.00 -27.87
N ASN A 198 12.18 18.96 -27.28
CA ASN A 198 12.72 18.23 -26.13
C ASN A 198 13.02 16.75 -26.45
N HIS A 199 13.04 16.38 -27.74
CA HIS A 199 13.32 15.00 -28.18
C HIS A 199 12.36 13.96 -27.59
N VAL A 200 11.09 14.34 -27.45
CA VAL A 200 10.01 13.44 -27.04
C VAL A 200 9.16 13.13 -28.27
N ASP A 201 9.08 11.86 -28.66
CA ASP A 201 8.24 11.41 -29.78
C ASP A 201 6.76 11.60 -29.46
N PHE A 202 5.96 11.86 -30.49
CA PHE A 202 4.50 11.97 -30.37
C PHE A 202 3.81 10.67 -30.80
N LEU A 203 3.19 9.95 -29.87
CA LEU A 203 2.23 8.90 -30.18
C LEU A 203 0.82 9.53 -30.20
N ASN A 204 0.38 9.88 -31.41
CA ASN A 204 -0.90 10.53 -31.63
C ASN A 204 -2.03 9.50 -31.71
N ILE A 205 -2.99 9.59 -30.79
CA ILE A 205 -4.20 8.78 -30.84
C ILE A 205 -5.18 9.43 -31.82
N LEU A 206 -5.53 8.70 -32.87
CA LEU A 206 -6.55 9.09 -33.83
C LEU A 206 -7.94 8.75 -33.23
N ASP A 207 -8.55 9.71 -32.54
CA ASP A 207 -9.82 9.56 -31.82
C ASP A 207 -10.50 10.92 -31.59
N TYR A 208 -11.58 11.06 -30.81
CA TYR A 208 -12.71 10.15 -30.73
C TYR A 208 -13.71 10.50 -31.86
N GLY A 209 -14.99 10.13 -31.71
CA GLY A 209 -16.04 10.44 -32.68
C GLY A 209 -16.30 11.94 -32.87
N ASN A 210 -17.10 12.26 -33.89
CA ASN A 210 -17.49 13.63 -34.22
C ASN A 210 -18.99 13.74 -34.49
N THR A 211 -19.66 14.59 -33.69
CA THR A 211 -21.12 14.81 -33.73
C THR A 211 -21.66 15.30 -35.08
N LEU A 212 -20.80 15.82 -35.97
CA LEU A 212 -21.17 16.19 -37.34
C LEU A 212 -21.56 14.99 -38.23
N TYR A 213 -21.14 13.78 -37.85
CA TYR A 213 -21.38 12.55 -38.60
C TYR A 213 -22.28 11.57 -37.82
N TYR A 214 -22.20 11.55 -36.48
CA TYR A 214 -23.07 10.79 -35.59
C TYR A 214 -22.94 11.28 -34.14
N PRO A 215 -24.01 11.28 -33.31
CA PRO A 215 -23.91 11.69 -31.90
C PRO A 215 -23.02 10.74 -31.07
N ASP A 216 -21.82 11.22 -30.70
CA ASP A 216 -20.88 10.66 -29.69
C ASP A 216 -20.61 9.14 -29.75
N GLU A 217 -20.35 8.60 -30.95
CA GLU A 217 -19.97 7.18 -31.12
C GLU A 217 -18.88 7.01 -32.19
N ALA A 218 -18.35 5.79 -32.32
CA ALA A 218 -17.34 5.45 -33.32
C ALA A 218 -17.92 5.25 -34.75
N PRO A 219 -17.09 5.40 -35.81
CA PRO A 219 -17.52 5.14 -37.18
C PRO A 219 -18.06 3.71 -37.39
N SER A 220 -19.28 3.59 -37.92
CA SER A 220 -19.96 2.30 -38.13
C SER A 220 -20.52 2.10 -39.54
N THR A 221 -20.70 3.18 -40.32
CA THR A 221 -21.03 3.12 -41.77
C THR A 221 -19.82 3.49 -42.62
N ASP A 222 -19.88 3.19 -43.93
CA ASP A 222 -18.80 3.54 -44.86
C ASP A 222 -18.60 5.05 -44.95
N GLU A 223 -19.67 5.85 -44.98
CA GLU A 223 -19.57 7.32 -45.02
C GLU A 223 -18.91 7.90 -43.77
N GLN A 224 -19.15 7.28 -42.60
CA GLN A 224 -18.52 7.65 -41.34
C GLN A 224 -17.04 7.25 -41.32
N ARG A 225 -16.71 6.05 -41.81
CA ARG A 225 -15.32 5.58 -41.94
C ARG A 225 -14.53 6.44 -42.92
N GLU A 226 -15.13 6.84 -44.04
CA GLU A 226 -14.52 7.76 -45.01
C GLU A 226 -14.27 9.13 -44.39
N ALA A 227 -15.21 9.63 -43.58
CA ALA A 227 -15.04 10.89 -42.87
C ALA A 227 -13.88 10.87 -41.88
N PHE A 228 -13.84 9.84 -41.02
CA PHE A 228 -12.74 9.62 -40.11
C PHE A 228 -11.41 9.45 -40.85
N THR A 229 -11.41 8.74 -41.99
CA THR A 229 -10.22 8.53 -42.82
C THR A 229 -9.66 9.85 -43.36
N ARG A 230 -10.51 10.81 -43.75
CA ARG A 230 -10.04 12.16 -44.13
C ARG A 230 -9.34 12.87 -42.98
N TYR A 231 -9.88 12.75 -41.76
CA TYR A 231 -9.25 13.28 -40.56
C TYR A 231 -7.90 12.61 -40.29
N ALA A 232 -7.82 11.29 -40.36
CA ALA A 232 -6.56 10.55 -40.17
C ALA A 232 -5.49 10.98 -41.19
N VAL A 233 -5.83 11.08 -42.48
CA VAL A 233 -4.91 11.59 -43.51
C VAL A 233 -4.46 13.02 -43.19
N ALA A 234 -5.38 13.89 -42.77
CA ALA A 234 -5.04 15.27 -42.39
C ALA A 234 -4.13 15.33 -41.15
N ALA A 235 -4.27 14.42 -40.18
CA ALA A 235 -3.38 14.32 -39.04
C ALA A 235 -1.96 13.93 -39.45
N VAL A 236 -1.82 12.96 -40.36
CA VAL A 236 -0.51 12.58 -40.91
C VAL A 236 0.10 13.72 -41.74
N ASP A 237 -0.71 14.43 -42.53
CA ASP A 237 -0.26 15.62 -43.26
C ASP A 237 0.25 16.74 -42.35
N GLN A 238 -0.39 16.93 -41.18
CA GLN A 238 -0.10 18.03 -40.28
C GLN A 238 1.11 17.75 -39.37
N PHE A 239 1.28 16.51 -38.90
CA PHE A 239 2.29 16.18 -37.89
C PHE A 239 3.46 15.36 -38.44
N GLY A 240 3.36 14.85 -39.67
CA GLY A 240 4.45 14.13 -40.34
C GLY A 240 4.65 12.70 -39.82
N THR A 241 5.65 12.02 -40.37
CA THR A 241 5.95 10.60 -40.07
C THR A 241 7.23 10.43 -39.23
N GLU A 242 8.05 11.47 -39.14
CA GLU A 242 9.24 11.52 -38.30
C GLU A 242 8.84 11.83 -36.85
N HIS A 243 9.42 11.11 -35.89
CA HIS A 243 9.13 11.25 -34.45
C HIS A 243 7.64 11.17 -34.09
N THR A 244 6.82 10.55 -34.95
CA THR A 244 5.38 10.49 -34.78
C THR A 244 4.85 9.10 -35.10
N THR A 245 4.16 8.49 -34.15
CA THR A 245 3.43 7.22 -34.32
C THR A 245 1.93 7.52 -34.22
N TYR A 246 1.12 6.86 -35.04
CA TYR A 246 -0.33 7.04 -35.02
C TYR A 246 -1.01 5.78 -34.49
N GLU A 247 -1.74 5.90 -33.39
CA GLU A 247 -2.56 4.81 -32.86
C GLU A 247 -4.01 4.98 -33.33
N LEU A 248 -4.57 3.96 -33.97
CA LEU A 248 -5.93 4.02 -34.43
C LEU A 248 -6.91 3.68 -33.30
N TRP A 249 -7.57 4.73 -32.79
CA TRP A 249 -8.61 4.67 -31.77
C TRP A 249 -8.12 4.21 -30.38
N ASN A 250 -8.91 4.51 -29.34
CA ASN A 250 -8.67 4.06 -27.97
C ASN A 250 -9.71 3.03 -27.51
N GLU A 251 -9.26 1.87 -27.02
CA GLU A 251 -10.06 0.84 -26.34
C GLU A 251 -11.38 0.49 -27.03
N TRP A 252 -11.32 0.16 -28.33
CA TRP A 252 -12.51 -0.14 -29.12
C TRP A 252 -13.38 -1.26 -28.53
N ASN A 253 -12.75 -2.27 -27.92
CA ASN A 253 -13.43 -3.43 -27.35
C ASN A 253 -14.15 -3.15 -26.02
N LEU A 254 -13.96 -1.97 -25.41
CA LEU A 254 -14.68 -1.52 -24.22
C LEU A 254 -15.97 -0.75 -24.51
N ARG A 255 -16.25 -0.47 -25.79
CA ARG A 255 -17.46 0.25 -26.20
C ARG A 255 -18.74 -0.52 -25.87
N ASP A 256 -19.87 0.17 -25.97
CA ASP A 256 -21.19 -0.47 -25.85
C ASP A 256 -21.37 -1.52 -26.98
N PRO A 257 -21.50 -2.82 -26.65
CA PRO A 257 -21.75 -3.85 -27.64
C PRO A 257 -23.10 -3.70 -28.35
N ASN A 258 -24.02 -2.91 -27.79
CA ASN A 258 -25.31 -2.57 -28.41
C ASN A 258 -25.29 -1.24 -29.17
N GLY A 259 -24.18 -0.48 -29.10
CA GLY A 259 -23.97 0.74 -29.86
C GLY A 259 -23.83 0.48 -31.36
N ALA A 260 -23.84 1.55 -32.18
CA ALA A 260 -23.79 1.42 -33.64
C ALA A 260 -22.53 0.67 -34.15
N ALA A 261 -21.39 0.92 -33.51
CA ALA A 261 -20.11 0.25 -33.80
C ALA A 261 -19.95 -1.14 -33.13
N LYS A 262 -20.83 -1.47 -32.17
CA LYS A 262 -20.95 -2.75 -31.46
C LYS A 262 -19.71 -3.25 -30.72
N ALA A 263 -18.74 -2.38 -30.42
CA ALA A 263 -17.42 -2.77 -29.91
C ALA A 263 -16.74 -3.91 -30.72
N SER A 264 -17.17 -4.15 -31.96
CA SER A 264 -16.88 -5.41 -32.66
C SER A 264 -15.52 -5.37 -33.37
N PRO A 265 -14.78 -6.50 -33.44
CA PRO A 265 -13.56 -6.61 -34.24
C PRO A 265 -13.82 -6.30 -35.72
N GLU A 266 -14.96 -6.69 -36.27
CA GLU A 266 -15.33 -6.48 -37.68
C GLU A 266 -15.40 -4.99 -38.03
N ASN A 267 -16.09 -4.19 -37.22
CA ASN A 267 -16.17 -2.74 -37.47
C ASN A 267 -14.82 -2.06 -37.28
N TYR A 268 -14.03 -2.50 -36.30
CA TYR A 268 -12.68 -1.97 -36.09
C TYR A 268 -11.77 -2.27 -37.30
N VAL A 269 -11.72 -3.53 -37.76
CA VAL A 269 -10.91 -3.92 -38.91
C VAL A 269 -11.36 -3.23 -40.20
N ALA A 270 -12.67 -3.00 -40.38
CA ALA A 270 -13.19 -2.25 -41.52
C ALA A 270 -12.69 -0.79 -41.53
N LEU A 271 -12.69 -0.13 -40.37
CA LEU A 271 -12.12 1.22 -40.22
C LEU A 271 -10.60 1.21 -40.44
N LEU A 272 -9.89 0.29 -39.78
CA LEU A 272 -8.44 0.14 -39.85
C LEU A 272 -7.94 -0.08 -41.27
N LYS A 273 -8.60 -0.97 -42.03
CA LYS A 273 -8.29 -1.22 -43.43
C LYS A 273 -8.41 0.04 -44.28
N MET A 274 -9.49 0.81 -44.09
CA MET A 274 -9.74 2.04 -44.87
C MET A 274 -8.72 3.13 -44.53
N VAL A 275 -8.47 3.35 -43.23
CA VAL A 275 -7.47 4.32 -42.76
C VAL A 275 -6.09 3.94 -43.25
N SER A 276 -5.64 2.69 -42.98
CA SER A 276 -4.31 2.22 -43.38
C SER A 276 -4.07 2.36 -44.88
N ALA A 277 -5.05 2.02 -45.72
CA ALA A 277 -4.90 2.15 -47.17
C ALA A 277 -4.73 3.62 -47.60
N ALA A 278 -5.54 4.52 -47.05
CA ALA A 278 -5.51 5.93 -47.42
C ALA A 278 -4.24 6.65 -46.91
N VAL A 279 -3.83 6.42 -45.66
CA VAL A 279 -2.63 7.06 -45.11
C VAL A 279 -1.37 6.57 -45.81
N ARG A 280 -1.23 5.25 -46.03
CA ARG A 280 -0.03 4.67 -46.68
C ARG A 280 0.07 5.01 -48.17
N ALA A 281 -1.06 5.28 -48.84
CA ALA A 281 -1.05 5.74 -50.23
C ALA A 281 -0.38 7.11 -50.39
N LYS A 282 -0.41 7.95 -49.34
CA LYS A 282 0.20 9.28 -49.33
C LYS A 282 1.53 9.33 -48.57
N HIS A 283 1.62 8.59 -47.48
CA HIS A 283 2.74 8.55 -46.53
C HIS A 283 3.17 7.09 -46.31
N PRO A 284 3.94 6.49 -47.23
CA PRO A 284 4.26 5.07 -47.19
C PRO A 284 5.12 4.67 -45.97
N ASP A 285 5.77 5.63 -45.33
CA ASP A 285 6.63 5.50 -44.15
C ASP A 285 5.90 5.69 -42.81
N VAL A 286 4.60 6.01 -42.84
CA VAL A 286 3.77 6.17 -41.63
C VAL A 286 3.82 4.95 -40.72
N LYS A 287 3.95 5.19 -39.41
CA LYS A 287 3.80 4.17 -38.36
C LYS A 287 2.39 4.20 -37.83
N LEU A 288 1.60 3.18 -38.15
CA LEU A 288 0.22 3.02 -37.71
C LEU A 288 0.10 1.81 -36.76
N THR A 289 -0.42 2.02 -35.56
CA THR A 289 -0.52 0.99 -34.52
C THR A 289 -1.97 0.80 -34.06
N GLY A 290 -2.24 -0.35 -33.43
CA GLY A 290 -3.58 -0.70 -32.93
C GLY A 290 -3.58 -2.12 -32.34
N PRO A 291 -4.64 -2.58 -31.66
CA PRO A 291 -5.96 -1.94 -31.62
C PRO A 291 -6.25 -1.11 -30.35
N SER A 292 -5.24 -0.79 -29.55
CA SER A 292 -5.41 -0.23 -28.19
C SER A 292 -6.29 -1.17 -27.35
N LEU A 293 -5.88 -2.44 -27.26
CA LEU A 293 -6.71 -3.50 -26.68
C LEU A 293 -6.81 -3.37 -25.16
N ALA A 294 -8.00 -3.14 -24.62
CA ALA A 294 -8.25 -3.27 -23.18
C ALA A 294 -8.37 -4.75 -22.78
N VAL A 295 -7.60 -5.19 -21.78
CA VAL A 295 -7.54 -6.60 -21.36
C VAL A 295 -8.67 -6.93 -20.35
N ILE A 296 -9.91 -6.85 -20.82
CA ILE A 296 -11.14 -7.01 -20.04
C ILE A 296 -12.23 -7.67 -20.88
N ASN A 297 -13.26 -8.23 -20.24
CA ASN A 297 -14.32 -9.03 -20.89
C ASN A 297 -13.68 -10.20 -21.69
N ASP A 298 -14.30 -10.63 -22.80
CA ASP A 298 -13.74 -11.62 -23.71
C ASP A 298 -12.69 -11.00 -24.67
N TRP A 299 -11.64 -10.42 -24.12
CA TRP A 299 -10.57 -9.80 -24.92
C TRP A 299 -9.80 -10.82 -25.75
N GLN A 300 -9.67 -12.07 -25.29
CA GLN A 300 -8.97 -13.13 -26.02
C GLN A 300 -9.74 -13.53 -27.28
N GLY A 301 -11.05 -13.75 -27.16
CA GLY A 301 -11.92 -14.00 -28.31
C GLY A 301 -11.94 -12.82 -29.27
N TRP A 302 -12.03 -11.59 -28.75
CA TRP A 302 -11.98 -10.37 -29.55
C TRP A 302 -10.68 -10.25 -30.34
N PHE A 303 -9.52 -10.44 -29.69
CA PHE A 303 -8.22 -10.30 -30.32
C PHE A 303 -7.92 -11.42 -31.32
N THR A 304 -8.33 -12.66 -31.01
CA THR A 304 -8.28 -13.78 -31.96
C THR A 304 -9.09 -13.45 -33.20
N LYS A 305 -10.31 -12.94 -33.03
CA LYS A 305 -11.16 -12.54 -34.16
C LYS A 305 -10.59 -11.37 -34.96
N PHE A 306 -9.99 -10.38 -34.30
CA PHE A 306 -9.24 -9.30 -34.95
C PHE A 306 -8.13 -9.85 -35.86
N ALA A 307 -7.36 -10.83 -35.35
CA ALA A 307 -6.30 -11.47 -36.12
C ALA A 307 -6.84 -12.35 -37.27
N ASP A 308 -7.92 -13.13 -37.06
CA ASP A 308 -8.61 -13.91 -38.09
C ASP A 308 -9.08 -13.06 -39.28
N LEU A 309 -9.50 -11.82 -39.00
CA LEU A 309 -9.97 -10.85 -40.00
C LEU A 309 -8.81 -10.16 -40.75
N GLY A 310 -7.55 -10.52 -40.45
CA GLY A 310 -6.35 -9.90 -41.03
C GLY A 310 -5.99 -8.55 -40.41
N GLY A 311 -6.49 -8.23 -39.21
CA GLY A 311 -6.23 -6.95 -38.55
C GLY A 311 -4.74 -6.68 -38.33
N LEU A 312 -3.95 -7.73 -38.12
CA LEU A 312 -2.49 -7.66 -37.95
C LEU A 312 -1.76 -7.15 -39.21
N ASP A 313 -2.34 -7.27 -40.40
CA ASP A 313 -1.70 -6.86 -41.66
C ASP A 313 -1.69 -5.33 -41.85
N TYR A 314 -2.54 -4.60 -41.11
CA TYR A 314 -2.72 -3.16 -41.27
C TYR A 314 -1.98 -2.31 -40.23
N VAL A 315 -1.32 -2.95 -39.26
CA VAL A 315 -0.57 -2.27 -38.19
C VAL A 315 0.92 -2.60 -38.25
N ASP A 316 1.74 -1.66 -37.79
CA ASP A 316 3.18 -1.82 -37.62
C ASP A 316 3.53 -2.41 -36.24
N ALA A 317 2.70 -2.15 -35.23
CA ALA A 317 2.81 -2.70 -33.88
C ALA A 317 1.43 -2.99 -33.29
N VAL A 318 1.34 -4.00 -32.43
CA VAL A 318 0.13 -4.31 -31.66
C VAL A 318 0.13 -3.51 -30.37
N THR A 319 -0.94 -2.76 -30.09
CA THR A 319 -1.07 -1.94 -28.88
C THR A 319 -2.08 -2.50 -27.88
N ILE A 320 -1.73 -2.50 -26.59
CA ILE A 320 -2.49 -3.19 -25.52
C ILE A 320 -2.46 -2.40 -24.21
N HIS A 321 -3.50 -2.54 -23.38
CA HIS A 321 -3.65 -1.92 -22.05
C HIS A 321 -3.86 -2.99 -20.95
N PRO A 322 -2.77 -3.61 -20.44
CA PRO A 322 -2.84 -4.78 -19.56
C PRO A 322 -2.93 -4.40 -18.07
N TYR A 323 -3.94 -3.61 -17.67
CA TYR A 323 -4.13 -3.21 -16.28
C TYR A 323 -4.39 -4.41 -15.36
N VAL A 324 -3.70 -4.43 -14.20
CA VAL A 324 -3.85 -5.47 -13.16
C VAL A 324 -4.01 -4.88 -11.75
N GLN A 325 -3.99 -3.55 -11.59
CA GLN A 325 -4.10 -2.90 -10.28
C GLN A 325 -5.35 -3.39 -9.50
N PRO A 326 -5.27 -3.56 -8.16
CA PRO A 326 -4.12 -3.29 -7.29
C PRO A 326 -3.13 -4.48 -7.18
N LEU A 327 -3.19 -5.48 -8.06
CA LEU A 327 -2.26 -6.61 -8.05
C LEU A 327 -0.86 -6.18 -8.50
N ASP A 328 0.13 -6.97 -8.08
CA ASP A 328 1.51 -6.86 -8.52
C ASP A 328 1.65 -7.06 -10.06
N PRO A 329 2.62 -6.39 -10.71
CA PRO A 329 2.77 -6.35 -12.17
C PRO A 329 3.03 -7.71 -12.83
N GLU A 330 3.56 -8.68 -12.10
CA GLU A 330 3.79 -10.04 -12.56
C GLU A 330 2.53 -10.71 -13.12
N ALA A 331 1.34 -10.31 -12.64
CA ALA A 331 0.07 -10.80 -13.17
C ALA A 331 -0.11 -10.47 -14.67
N SER A 332 0.41 -9.34 -15.14
CA SER A 332 0.25 -8.88 -16.53
C SER A 332 1.06 -9.70 -17.55
N VAL A 333 2.08 -10.45 -17.11
CA VAL A 333 2.91 -11.31 -17.97
C VAL A 333 2.08 -12.35 -18.71
N THR A 334 1.05 -12.89 -18.05
CA THR A 334 0.14 -13.88 -18.64
C THR A 334 -0.64 -13.31 -19.84
N TYR A 335 -1.02 -12.04 -19.78
CA TYR A 335 -1.71 -11.34 -20.87
C TYR A 335 -0.79 -11.17 -22.07
N MET A 336 0.45 -10.71 -21.85
CA MET A 336 1.45 -10.54 -22.90
C MET A 336 1.77 -11.87 -23.61
N ASN A 337 1.93 -12.96 -22.86
CA ASN A 337 2.19 -14.29 -23.41
C ASN A 337 1.03 -14.79 -24.28
N THR A 338 -0.21 -14.56 -23.85
CA THR A 338 -1.40 -14.96 -24.58
C THR A 338 -1.55 -14.19 -25.89
N ILE A 339 -1.35 -12.87 -25.86
CA ILE A 339 -1.38 -12.01 -27.07
C ILE A 339 -0.31 -12.45 -28.08
N ARG A 340 0.91 -12.71 -27.60
CA ARG A 340 2.02 -13.19 -28.42
C ARG A 340 1.74 -14.56 -29.03
N SER A 341 1.11 -15.46 -28.28
CA SER A 341 0.67 -16.78 -28.77
C SER A 341 -0.34 -16.65 -29.92
N ILE A 342 -1.36 -15.80 -29.75
CA ILE A 342 -2.35 -15.52 -30.80
C ILE A 342 -1.65 -14.95 -32.03
N MET A 343 -0.83 -13.90 -31.88
CA MET A 343 -0.09 -13.31 -33.01
C MET A 343 0.77 -14.35 -33.76
N THR A 344 1.48 -15.20 -33.02
CA THR A 344 2.33 -16.26 -33.60
C THR A 344 1.49 -17.29 -34.37
N ALA A 345 0.34 -17.69 -33.85
CA ALA A 345 -0.60 -18.59 -34.53
C ALA A 345 -1.13 -17.98 -35.85
N HIS A 346 -1.16 -16.65 -35.95
CA HIS A 346 -1.50 -15.91 -37.16
C HIS A 346 -0.27 -15.45 -37.97
N GLY A 347 0.91 -16.03 -37.72
CA GLY A 347 2.12 -15.76 -38.50
C GLY A 347 2.75 -14.38 -38.28
N SER A 348 2.40 -13.70 -37.19
CA SER A 348 2.89 -12.36 -36.86
C SER A 348 3.85 -12.38 -35.66
N ASN A 349 4.95 -11.67 -35.80
CA ASN A 349 5.93 -11.38 -34.74
C ASN A 349 6.14 -9.87 -34.57
N LYS A 350 5.15 -9.06 -34.95
CA LYS A 350 5.20 -7.61 -34.85
C LYS A 350 5.48 -7.16 -33.41
N PRO A 351 6.14 -6.00 -33.21
CA PRO A 351 6.35 -5.47 -31.88
C PRO A 351 5.02 -5.26 -31.15
N ILE A 352 5.05 -5.45 -29.83
CA ILE A 352 3.97 -5.07 -28.94
C ILE A 352 4.38 -3.75 -28.28
N TYR A 353 3.45 -2.79 -28.25
CA TYR A 353 3.53 -1.57 -27.46
C TYR A 353 2.48 -1.64 -26.36
N ILE A 354 2.88 -1.43 -25.12
CA ILE A 354 1.95 -1.14 -24.04
C ILE A 354 1.74 0.36 -24.08
N THR A 355 0.56 0.80 -24.53
CA THR A 355 0.24 2.22 -24.69
C THR A 355 -0.40 2.82 -23.44
N GLU A 356 -0.90 1.97 -22.55
CA GLU A 356 -1.30 2.36 -21.20
C GLU A 356 -1.12 1.20 -20.22
N GLN A 357 -0.49 1.48 -19.09
CA GLN A 357 -0.58 0.66 -17.89
C GLN A 357 -0.16 1.51 -16.69
N GLY A 358 -0.81 1.32 -15.55
CA GLY A 358 -0.52 2.11 -14.36
C GLY A 358 -1.14 1.56 -13.08
N TRP A 359 -0.73 2.18 -11.97
CA TRP A 359 -1.26 1.92 -10.63
C TRP A 359 -1.67 3.25 -9.99
N ALA A 360 -2.94 3.42 -9.67
CA ALA A 360 -3.46 4.61 -9.02
C ALA A 360 -3.10 4.63 -7.53
N THR A 361 -2.87 5.83 -6.99
CA THR A 361 -2.67 6.06 -5.55
C THR A 361 -3.93 6.58 -4.88
N GLY A 362 -4.01 6.60 -3.54
CA GLY A 362 -5.12 7.22 -2.82
C GLY A 362 -5.87 6.29 -1.86
N THR A 363 -7.16 6.53 -1.67
CA THR A 363 -8.00 5.85 -0.66
C THR A 363 -9.00 4.86 -1.26
N ASN A 364 -9.05 4.74 -2.60
CA ASN A 364 -9.88 3.75 -3.28
C ASN A 364 -9.39 2.32 -2.96
N PRO A 365 -10.29 1.32 -2.84
CA PRO A 365 -9.87 -0.09 -2.67
C PRO A 365 -8.96 -0.65 -3.78
N SER A 366 -8.99 -0.06 -4.98
CA SER A 366 -8.11 -0.42 -6.11
C SER A 366 -6.80 0.39 -6.15
N ALA A 367 -6.57 1.28 -5.18
CA ALA A 367 -5.38 2.11 -5.11
C ALA A 367 -4.25 1.44 -4.31
N VAL A 368 -3.02 1.83 -4.62
CA VAL A 368 -1.80 1.43 -3.91
C VAL A 368 -1.14 2.65 -3.23
N SER A 369 -0.15 2.40 -2.37
CA SER A 369 0.68 3.48 -1.80
C SER A 369 1.59 4.11 -2.87
N GLU A 370 2.04 5.35 -2.68
CA GLU A 370 3.00 6.00 -3.60
C GLU A 370 4.32 5.19 -3.78
N PRO A 371 4.93 4.59 -2.73
CA PRO A 371 6.07 3.68 -2.91
C PRO A 371 5.73 2.42 -3.72
N ALA A 372 4.53 1.85 -3.52
CA ALA A 372 4.07 0.71 -4.31
C ALA A 372 3.86 1.08 -5.79
N GLN A 373 3.27 2.24 -6.08
CA GLN A 373 3.18 2.75 -7.45
C GLN A 373 4.57 2.83 -8.11
N ALA A 374 5.57 3.36 -7.38
CA ALA A 374 6.92 3.50 -7.91
C ALA A 374 7.58 2.16 -8.27
N ARG A 375 7.52 1.18 -7.37
CA ARG A 375 8.12 -0.14 -7.64
C ARG A 375 7.32 -0.91 -8.70
N ASP A 376 5.99 -0.82 -8.70
CA ASP A 376 5.14 -1.64 -9.58
C ASP A 376 5.18 -1.15 -11.02
N LEU A 377 5.28 0.17 -11.24
CA LEU A 377 5.54 0.73 -12.58
C LEU A 377 6.87 0.25 -13.15
N VAL A 378 7.97 0.37 -12.38
CA VAL A 378 9.30 -0.04 -12.85
C VAL A 378 9.39 -1.55 -13.06
N ARG A 379 8.84 -2.36 -12.15
CA ARG A 379 8.73 -3.82 -12.33
C ARG A 379 7.91 -4.17 -13.57
N GLY A 380 6.78 -3.49 -13.79
CA GLY A 380 5.95 -3.63 -14.99
C GLY A 380 6.75 -3.38 -16.26
N GLN A 381 7.46 -2.25 -16.34
CA GLN A 381 8.34 -1.92 -17.46
C GLN A 381 9.40 -3.00 -17.70
N LEU A 382 10.14 -3.41 -16.66
CA LEU A 382 11.19 -4.41 -16.74
C LEU A 382 10.66 -5.78 -17.21
N LEU A 383 9.54 -6.24 -16.66
CA LEU A 383 8.88 -7.49 -17.07
C LEU A 383 8.37 -7.42 -18.51
N SER A 384 7.83 -6.27 -18.92
CA SER A 384 7.42 -6.06 -20.31
C SER A 384 8.62 -6.11 -21.26
N TYR A 385 9.73 -5.45 -20.93
CA TYR A 385 10.96 -5.54 -21.74
C TYR A 385 11.51 -6.97 -21.77
N GLY A 386 11.56 -7.66 -20.62
CA GLY A 386 11.94 -9.08 -20.55
C GLY A 386 11.07 -9.99 -21.41
N ALA A 387 9.76 -9.68 -21.49
CA ALA A 387 8.83 -10.35 -22.38
C ALA A 387 8.98 -9.91 -23.86
N GLY A 388 9.85 -8.97 -24.20
CA GLY A 388 10.08 -8.45 -25.55
C GLY A 388 9.03 -7.45 -26.03
N VAL A 389 8.45 -6.65 -25.12
CA VAL A 389 7.67 -5.45 -25.46
C VAL A 389 8.64 -4.35 -25.89
N ALA A 390 8.32 -3.67 -26.99
CA ALA A 390 9.21 -2.67 -27.60
C ALA A 390 9.03 -1.26 -27.03
N ARG A 391 7.85 -0.95 -26.48
CA ARG A 391 7.54 0.33 -25.83
C ARG A 391 6.52 0.14 -24.72
N TYR A 392 6.72 0.85 -23.62
CA TYR A 392 5.82 0.87 -22.47
C TYR A 392 5.47 2.32 -22.13
N SER A 393 4.19 2.66 -22.12
CA SER A 393 3.69 3.97 -21.71
C SER A 393 2.94 3.88 -20.39
N SER A 394 3.48 4.58 -19.38
CA SER A 394 2.83 4.71 -18.08
C SER A 394 1.59 5.60 -18.21
N TYR A 395 0.43 5.12 -17.72
CA TYR A 395 -0.74 5.97 -17.54
C TYR A 395 -0.72 6.49 -16.09
N ASN A 396 -0.51 7.78 -15.84
CA ASN A 396 -0.22 8.87 -16.79
C ASN A 396 0.86 9.82 -16.22
N PHE A 397 1.21 10.91 -16.93
CA PHE A 397 2.31 11.78 -16.50
C PHE A 397 1.97 12.55 -15.22
N MET A 398 0.81 13.21 -15.20
CA MET A 398 0.37 14.05 -14.09
C MET A 398 -0.97 13.55 -13.55
N ASP A 399 -1.09 13.49 -12.22
CA ASP A 399 -2.36 13.24 -11.54
C ASP A 399 -3.43 14.17 -12.13
N SER A 400 -4.54 13.60 -12.65
CA SER A 400 -5.54 14.38 -13.41
C SER A 400 -6.46 15.23 -12.49
N GLY A 401 -6.38 15.01 -11.18
CA GLY A 401 -7.10 15.78 -10.17
C GLY A 401 -6.55 15.54 -8.75
N THR A 402 -7.25 16.04 -7.74
CA THR A 402 -6.77 15.99 -6.33
C THR A 402 -7.62 15.12 -5.41
N ASP A 403 -8.77 14.61 -5.86
CA ASP A 403 -9.62 13.71 -5.07
C ASP A 403 -8.93 12.33 -4.88
N PRO A 404 -8.56 11.96 -3.64
CA PRO A 404 -7.87 10.70 -3.38
C PRO A 404 -8.77 9.46 -3.53
N SER A 405 -10.09 9.61 -3.61
CA SER A 405 -11.03 8.49 -3.76
C SER A 405 -11.30 8.12 -5.23
N ASN A 406 -11.01 9.04 -6.16
CA ASN A 406 -11.15 8.83 -7.60
C ASN A 406 -9.83 8.31 -8.18
N VAL A 407 -9.81 7.07 -8.67
CA VAL A 407 -8.60 6.43 -9.22
C VAL A 407 -8.02 7.21 -10.41
N GLU A 408 -8.88 7.76 -11.28
CA GLU A 408 -8.45 8.51 -12.46
C GLU A 408 -7.63 9.74 -12.10
N HIS A 409 -7.85 10.30 -10.92
CA HIS A 409 -7.12 11.48 -10.46
C HIS A 409 -5.69 11.17 -10.01
N ARG A 410 -5.31 9.91 -9.80
CA ARG A 410 -4.17 9.56 -8.93
C ARG A 410 -3.11 8.64 -9.56
N PHE A 411 -3.13 8.50 -10.88
CA PHE A 411 -2.20 7.70 -11.68
C PHE A 411 -0.86 8.36 -11.97
N GLY A 412 -0.76 9.68 -11.82
CA GLY A 412 0.38 10.49 -12.26
C GLY A 412 1.73 10.02 -11.74
N LEU A 413 2.79 10.28 -12.51
CA LEU A 413 4.17 10.28 -12.03
C LEU A 413 4.47 11.56 -11.21
N VAL A 414 3.78 12.65 -11.55
CA VAL A 414 3.85 13.93 -10.82
C VAL A 414 2.47 14.35 -10.33
N ARG A 415 2.44 15.18 -9.29
CA ARG A 415 1.22 15.69 -8.67
C ARG A 415 0.51 16.69 -9.57
N ASN A 416 -0.82 16.79 -9.41
CA ASN A 416 -1.66 17.74 -10.13
C ASN A 416 -1.20 19.19 -9.88
N ARG A 417 -1.47 20.10 -10.82
CA ARG A 417 -1.19 21.54 -10.68
C ARG A 417 -1.82 22.19 -9.45
N LEU A 418 -2.96 21.65 -9.00
CA LEU A 418 -3.73 22.15 -7.87
C LEU A 418 -3.45 21.38 -6.57
N ASP A 419 -2.46 20.48 -6.55
CA ASP A 419 -2.10 19.73 -5.35
C ASP A 419 -1.52 20.69 -4.28
N SER A 420 -1.93 20.48 -3.02
CA SER A 420 -1.49 21.32 -1.90
C SER A 420 0.00 21.18 -1.60
N ARG A 421 0.64 20.11 -2.05
CA ARG A 421 2.10 19.92 -1.97
C ARG A 421 2.86 20.62 -3.08
N GLY A 422 2.19 21.20 -4.08
CA GLY A 422 2.78 21.99 -5.16
C GLY A 422 2.55 21.41 -6.56
N ALA A 423 2.54 22.30 -7.55
CA ALA A 423 2.28 21.95 -8.94
C ALA A 423 3.40 21.12 -9.58
N LEU A 424 3.05 20.01 -10.24
CA LEU A 424 3.95 19.09 -10.95
C LEU A 424 5.06 18.49 -10.07
N VAL A 425 4.90 18.52 -8.75
CA VAL A 425 5.88 17.97 -7.81
C VAL A 425 5.99 16.45 -8.01
N PRO A 426 7.20 15.85 -8.00
CA PRO A 426 7.40 14.44 -8.28
C PRO A 426 6.78 13.57 -7.20
N LYS A 427 6.05 12.55 -7.62
CA LYS A 427 5.79 11.38 -6.78
C LYS A 427 7.02 10.45 -6.85
N PRO A 428 7.17 9.50 -5.91
CA PRO A 428 8.25 8.52 -5.94
C PRO A 428 8.40 7.79 -7.29
N SER A 429 7.29 7.58 -8.01
CA SER A 429 7.22 6.93 -9.33
C SER A 429 7.93 7.71 -10.45
N TYR A 430 7.93 9.05 -10.42
CA TYR A 430 8.72 9.84 -11.37
C TYR A 430 10.23 9.58 -11.20
N VAL A 431 10.72 9.58 -9.96
CA VAL A 431 12.14 9.33 -9.68
C VAL A 431 12.52 7.90 -10.05
N ALA A 432 11.68 6.91 -9.71
CA ALA A 432 11.93 5.51 -10.06
C ALA A 432 11.99 5.28 -11.59
N THR A 433 11.09 5.91 -12.35
CA THR A 433 11.11 5.89 -13.83
C THR A 433 12.38 6.57 -14.36
N ALA A 434 12.76 7.71 -13.80
CA ALA A 434 13.95 8.45 -14.18
C ALA A 434 15.25 7.68 -13.90
N VAL A 435 15.29 6.91 -12.81
CA VAL A 435 16.41 6.01 -12.51
C VAL A 435 16.44 4.87 -13.52
N LEU A 436 15.32 4.20 -13.79
CA LEU A 436 15.24 3.14 -14.79
C LEU A 436 15.79 3.62 -16.14
N ALA A 437 15.32 4.77 -16.63
CA ALA A 437 15.76 5.34 -17.90
C ALA A 437 17.29 5.47 -17.96
N ARG A 438 17.92 6.01 -16.91
CA ARG A 438 19.39 6.16 -16.83
C ARG A 438 20.14 4.83 -16.75
N GLN A 439 19.51 3.80 -16.20
CA GLN A 439 20.12 2.48 -16.07
C GLN A 439 20.09 1.69 -17.38
N ILE A 440 19.14 1.97 -18.27
CA ILE A 440 18.92 1.16 -19.48
C ILE A 440 19.14 1.91 -20.79
N ASP A 441 19.28 3.24 -20.78
CA ASP A 441 19.41 4.08 -21.99
C ASP A 441 20.43 3.48 -22.98
N GLU A 442 19.99 3.27 -24.22
CA GLU A 442 20.78 2.64 -25.30
C GLU A 442 21.31 1.21 -25.02
N LEU A 443 20.97 0.59 -23.90
CA LEU A 443 21.43 -0.75 -23.54
C LEU A 443 20.52 -1.84 -24.14
N PRO A 444 21.04 -2.73 -25.01
CA PRO A 444 20.28 -3.86 -25.53
C PRO A 444 19.86 -4.81 -24.41
N LEU A 445 18.64 -5.36 -24.51
CA LEU A 445 18.18 -6.41 -23.61
C LEU A 445 18.98 -7.71 -23.84
N ILE A 446 19.49 -8.30 -22.76
CA ILE A 446 20.06 -9.66 -22.76
C ILE A 446 18.93 -10.68 -22.52
N GLY A 447 18.11 -10.45 -21.50
CA GLY A 447 16.96 -11.29 -21.19
C GLY A 447 16.52 -11.24 -19.73
N GLU A 448 15.54 -12.08 -19.41
CA GLU A 448 15.00 -12.27 -18.06
C GLU A 448 15.38 -13.66 -17.52
N THR A 449 15.78 -13.72 -16.25
CA THR A 449 15.96 -14.97 -15.50
C THR A 449 15.25 -14.89 -14.15
N ARG A 450 15.09 -16.06 -13.51
CA ARG A 450 14.39 -16.23 -12.23
C ARG A 450 15.33 -16.87 -11.21
N PHE A 451 15.17 -16.50 -9.94
CA PHE A 451 15.88 -17.13 -8.82
C PHE A 451 14.98 -17.30 -7.60
N GLY A 452 15.28 -18.31 -6.76
CA GLY A 452 14.40 -18.67 -5.64
C GLY A 452 12.97 -18.96 -6.11
N THR A 453 11.99 -18.74 -5.23
CA THR A 453 10.56 -18.92 -5.57
C THR A 453 9.98 -17.73 -6.32
N ASN A 454 10.40 -16.51 -5.96
CA ASN A 454 9.77 -15.27 -6.40
C ASN A 454 10.75 -14.17 -6.83
N GLY A 455 12.00 -14.51 -7.16
CA GLY A 455 13.04 -13.58 -7.58
C GLY A 455 13.14 -13.40 -9.10
N TYR A 456 13.39 -12.18 -9.53
CA TYR A 456 13.49 -11.77 -10.94
C TYR A 456 14.80 -11.03 -11.21
N ASP A 457 15.39 -11.28 -12.37
CA ASP A 457 16.58 -10.60 -12.88
C ASP A 457 16.39 -10.28 -14.37
N VAL A 458 16.24 -9.00 -14.69
CA VAL A 458 16.18 -8.50 -16.08
C VAL A 458 17.49 -7.80 -16.40
N SER A 459 18.18 -8.27 -17.46
CA SER A 459 19.56 -7.88 -17.73
C SER A 459 19.73 -7.20 -19.09
N PHE A 460 20.66 -6.24 -19.14
CA PHE A 460 20.99 -5.42 -20.31
C PHE A 460 22.50 -5.39 -20.55
N ASP A 461 22.91 -5.36 -21.82
CA ASP A 461 24.32 -5.32 -22.21
C ASP A 461 24.85 -3.88 -22.10
N ALA A 462 25.82 -3.67 -21.21
CA ALA A 462 26.45 -2.37 -20.98
C ALA A 462 27.77 -2.21 -21.78
N GLY A 463 28.10 -3.15 -22.65
CA GLY A 463 29.29 -3.16 -23.49
C GLY A 463 30.57 -3.51 -22.72
N GLY A 464 31.64 -3.88 -23.44
CA GLY A 464 32.95 -4.14 -22.83
C GLY A 464 32.97 -5.29 -21.80
N GLY A 465 32.03 -6.23 -21.90
CA GLY A 465 31.87 -7.33 -20.93
C GLY A 465 31.19 -6.93 -19.63
N GLN A 466 30.54 -5.76 -19.58
CA GLN A 466 29.70 -5.30 -18.47
C GLN A 466 28.22 -5.52 -18.79
N SER A 467 27.41 -5.69 -17.75
CA SER A 467 25.95 -5.73 -17.84
C SER A 467 25.31 -4.89 -16.73
N VAL A 468 24.04 -4.54 -16.93
CA VAL A 468 23.15 -4.01 -15.89
C VAL A 468 22.09 -5.06 -15.59
N HIS A 469 21.94 -5.44 -14.33
CA HIS A 469 20.94 -6.39 -13.85
C HIS A 469 19.95 -5.67 -12.94
N ALA A 470 18.67 -5.66 -13.28
CA ALA A 470 17.60 -5.19 -12.42
C ALA A 470 17.01 -6.37 -11.64
N VAL A 471 17.20 -6.37 -10.32
CA VAL A 471 16.97 -7.52 -9.45
C VAL A 471 15.93 -7.18 -8.38
N TRP A 472 14.90 -8.02 -8.21
CA TRP A 472 13.91 -7.91 -7.13
C TRP A 472 13.33 -9.26 -6.73
N SER A 473 12.64 -9.31 -5.59
CA SER A 473 11.93 -10.51 -5.12
C SER A 473 10.72 -10.14 -4.28
N ALA A 474 9.57 -10.76 -4.56
CA ALA A 474 8.38 -10.65 -3.69
C ALA A 474 8.57 -11.34 -2.33
N THR A 475 9.58 -12.21 -2.21
CA THR A 475 10.03 -12.79 -0.93
C THR A 475 11.39 -12.18 -0.57
N PRO A 476 11.42 -11.15 0.30
CA PRO A 476 12.65 -10.45 0.62
C PRO A 476 13.76 -11.38 1.11
N GLY A 477 14.97 -11.15 0.63
CA GLY A 477 16.15 -11.92 1.03
C GLY A 477 17.44 -11.32 0.50
N VAL A 478 18.56 -12.00 0.70
CA VAL A 478 19.85 -11.61 0.14
C VAL A 478 20.16 -12.49 -1.06
N VAL A 479 20.72 -11.89 -2.11
CA VAL A 479 21.18 -12.59 -3.31
C VAL A 479 22.65 -12.27 -3.55
N ALA A 480 23.37 -13.25 -4.10
CA ALA A 480 24.73 -13.10 -4.58
C ALA A 480 24.72 -12.89 -6.10
N ALA A 481 25.39 -11.83 -6.55
CA ALA A 481 25.76 -11.67 -7.95
C ALA A 481 27.21 -12.14 -8.13
N THR A 482 27.44 -12.97 -9.14
CA THR A 482 28.77 -13.51 -9.44
C THR A 482 29.49 -12.56 -10.40
N ALA A 483 30.73 -12.20 -10.12
CA ALA A 483 31.58 -11.33 -10.94
C ALA A 483 33.06 -11.71 -10.74
N PRO A 484 33.97 -11.37 -11.66
CA PRO A 484 35.40 -11.63 -11.48
C PRO A 484 35.92 -11.12 -10.13
N ALA A 485 36.69 -11.94 -9.41
CA ALA A 485 37.22 -11.56 -8.10
C ALA A 485 37.97 -10.22 -8.14
N GLY A 486 37.70 -9.34 -7.18
CA GLY A 486 38.27 -7.99 -7.11
C GLY A 486 37.69 -6.97 -8.11
N SER A 487 36.76 -7.38 -8.99
CA SER A 487 36.02 -6.43 -9.83
C SER A 487 34.98 -5.65 -9.04
N THR A 488 34.62 -4.48 -9.53
CA THR A 488 33.62 -3.62 -8.90
C THR A 488 32.24 -3.85 -9.49
N VAL A 489 31.21 -3.82 -8.64
CA VAL A 489 29.80 -3.78 -9.02
C VAL A 489 29.18 -2.53 -8.40
N GLN A 490 28.62 -1.66 -9.23
CA GLN A 490 27.84 -0.51 -8.79
C GLN A 490 26.41 -0.98 -8.51
N VAL A 491 25.90 -0.67 -7.32
CA VAL A 491 24.56 -1.03 -6.86
C VAL A 491 23.76 0.26 -6.72
N THR A 492 22.74 0.45 -7.56
CA THR A 492 21.87 1.62 -7.54
C THR A 492 20.48 1.20 -7.07
N ASN A 493 19.96 1.83 -6.02
CA ASN A 493 18.60 1.55 -5.56
C ASN A 493 17.53 2.19 -6.46
N LEU A 494 16.25 1.90 -6.19
CA LEU A 494 15.09 2.42 -6.93
C LEU A 494 15.07 3.96 -7.09
N TYR A 495 15.74 4.69 -6.19
CA TYR A 495 15.75 6.15 -6.15
C TYR A 495 17.09 6.78 -6.55
N GLY A 496 18.02 5.98 -7.09
CA GLY A 496 19.27 6.48 -7.68
C GLY A 496 20.44 6.60 -6.70
N VAL A 497 20.29 6.16 -5.45
CA VAL A 497 21.44 6.10 -4.51
C VAL A 497 22.34 4.96 -4.93
N GLU A 498 23.60 5.30 -5.23
CA GLU A 498 24.61 4.34 -5.69
C GLU A 498 25.55 3.94 -4.55
N THR A 499 25.94 2.67 -4.51
CA THR A 499 26.98 2.12 -3.66
C THR A 499 27.88 1.20 -4.49
N THR A 500 29.20 1.40 -4.43
CA THR A 500 30.16 0.48 -5.05
C THR A 500 30.49 -0.67 -4.11
N LEU A 501 30.33 -1.90 -4.61
CA LEU A 501 30.79 -3.13 -3.97
C LEU A 501 31.95 -3.73 -4.78
N THR A 502 32.74 -4.57 -4.14
CA THR A 502 33.87 -5.31 -4.76
C THR A 502 33.61 -6.80 -4.59
N ALA A 503 33.73 -7.55 -5.68
CA ALA A 503 33.58 -8.99 -5.66
C ALA A 503 34.66 -9.63 -4.79
N ASP A 504 34.27 -10.53 -3.89
CA ASP A 504 35.18 -11.20 -2.97
C ASP A 504 36.16 -12.15 -3.70
N ALA A 505 37.00 -12.85 -2.94
CA ALA A 505 37.94 -13.83 -3.51
C ALA A 505 37.23 -14.99 -4.24
N GLY A 506 35.99 -15.30 -3.87
CA GLY A 506 35.13 -16.27 -4.54
C GLY A 506 34.39 -15.70 -5.75
N GLY A 507 34.51 -14.40 -6.03
CA GLY A 507 33.86 -13.73 -7.14
C GLY A 507 32.40 -13.35 -6.87
N HIS A 508 32.05 -12.91 -5.67
CA HIS A 508 30.67 -12.54 -5.35
C HIS A 508 30.53 -11.18 -4.68
N VAL A 509 29.42 -10.49 -4.98
CA VAL A 509 28.86 -9.39 -4.18
C VAL A 509 27.46 -9.77 -3.70
N TRP A 510 27.03 -9.27 -2.55
CA TRP A 510 25.72 -9.59 -1.96
C TRP A 510 24.85 -8.36 -1.82
N VAL A 511 23.60 -8.45 -2.27
CA VAL A 511 22.62 -7.37 -2.13
C VAL A 511 21.30 -7.90 -1.61
N SER A 512 20.56 -7.09 -0.86
CA SER A 512 19.17 -7.40 -0.55
C SER A 512 18.31 -7.27 -1.81
N ALA A 513 17.54 -8.31 -2.10
CA ALA A 513 16.48 -8.31 -3.11
C ALA A 513 15.12 -8.33 -2.38
N GLY A 514 14.48 -7.18 -2.32
CA GLY A 514 13.10 -7.01 -1.83
C GLY A 514 12.13 -6.71 -2.98
N PRO A 515 10.90 -6.25 -2.70
CA PRO A 515 9.93 -5.91 -3.73
C PRO A 515 10.36 -4.69 -4.58
N ASP A 516 11.28 -3.87 -4.08
CA ASP A 516 11.82 -2.73 -4.82
C ASP A 516 13.03 -3.18 -5.67
N PRO A 517 13.03 -2.93 -6.99
CA PRO A 517 14.17 -3.24 -7.83
C PRO A 517 15.47 -2.54 -7.40
N VAL A 518 16.56 -3.29 -7.43
CA VAL A 518 17.93 -2.78 -7.33
C VAL A 518 18.68 -3.06 -8.63
N TYR A 519 19.47 -2.11 -9.10
CA TYR A 519 20.26 -2.22 -10.33
C TYR A 519 21.71 -2.53 -9.98
N LEU A 520 22.27 -3.59 -10.56
CA LEU A 520 23.66 -3.98 -10.40
C LEU A 520 24.37 -3.82 -11.74
N ARG A 521 25.34 -2.90 -11.82
CA ARG A 521 26.17 -2.67 -13.00
C ARG A 521 27.59 -3.16 -12.75
N GLY A 522 28.06 -4.09 -13.57
CA GLY A 522 29.41 -4.66 -13.43
C GLY A 522 29.69 -5.78 -14.45
N ALA A 523 30.85 -6.44 -14.32
CA ALA A 523 31.17 -7.66 -15.08
C ALA A 523 30.43 -8.88 -14.48
N ILE A 524 29.11 -8.82 -14.41
CA ILE A 524 28.29 -9.85 -13.77
C ILE A 524 28.19 -11.06 -14.71
N THR A 525 28.50 -12.24 -14.19
CA THR A 525 28.52 -13.49 -14.93
C THR A 525 27.60 -14.49 -14.27
N GLY A 526 26.64 -15.05 -15.00
CA GLY A 526 25.75 -16.09 -14.47
C GLY A 526 24.52 -15.54 -13.72
N ALA A 527 23.76 -16.45 -13.11
CA ALA A 527 22.48 -16.15 -12.48
C ALA A 527 22.65 -15.62 -11.04
N MET A 528 21.66 -14.86 -10.57
CA MET A 528 21.54 -14.45 -9.18
C MET A 528 21.29 -15.66 -8.27
N LEU A 529 22.01 -15.74 -7.14
CA LEU A 529 21.96 -16.88 -6.23
C LEU A 529 21.39 -16.47 -4.86
N PRO A 530 20.24 -17.02 -4.40
CA PRO A 530 19.78 -16.79 -3.04
C PRO A 530 20.84 -17.17 -2.01
N SER A 531 21.04 -16.33 -1.01
CA SER A 531 22.12 -16.46 -0.05
C SER A 531 21.66 -16.16 1.38
N SER A 532 22.20 -16.91 2.34
CA SER A 532 22.08 -16.65 3.77
C SER A 532 23.38 -16.12 4.39
N ARG A 533 24.38 -15.75 3.56
CA ARG A 533 25.69 -15.26 4.05
C ARG A 533 25.55 -14.06 4.96
N PHE A 534 24.61 -13.16 4.66
CA PHE A 534 24.31 -11.98 5.47
C PHE A 534 22.81 -11.87 5.74
N ALA A 535 22.45 -11.36 6.92
CA ALA A 535 21.08 -10.99 7.25
C ALA A 535 21.09 -9.75 8.14
N LEU A 536 20.18 -8.81 7.88
CA LEU A 536 19.95 -7.63 8.71
C LEU A 536 18.57 -7.73 9.35
N ALA A 537 18.51 -7.59 10.67
CA ALA A 537 17.27 -7.48 11.42
C ALA A 537 17.30 -6.21 12.27
N VAL A 538 16.25 -5.41 12.21
CA VAL A 538 16.11 -4.19 13.02
C VAL A 538 14.87 -4.33 13.89
N ALA A 539 15.01 -4.03 15.18
CA ALA A 539 13.89 -4.04 16.12
C ALA A 539 12.86 -2.95 15.76
N PRO A 540 11.59 -3.09 16.18
CA PRO A 540 10.60 -2.04 16.00
C PRO A 540 11.11 -0.69 16.51
N GLU A 541 11.09 0.33 15.66
CA GLU A 541 11.58 1.67 16.00
C GLU A 541 10.49 2.46 16.75
N ILE A 542 10.92 3.15 17.80
CA ILE A 542 10.11 4.14 18.50
C ILE A 542 10.67 5.52 18.16
N ALA A 543 9.84 6.41 17.62
CA ALA A 543 10.28 7.75 17.28
C ALA A 543 10.81 8.50 18.52
N GLY A 544 11.98 9.11 18.36
CA GLY A 544 12.77 9.75 19.41
C GLY A 544 13.83 8.84 20.05
N ASP A 545 13.80 7.53 19.83
CA ASP A 545 14.84 6.60 20.24
C ASP A 545 15.70 6.15 19.05
N PRO A 546 16.99 5.79 19.25
CA PRO A 546 17.78 5.14 18.22
C PRO A 546 17.18 3.78 17.82
N ALA A 547 17.05 3.51 16.53
CA ALA A 547 16.70 2.17 16.07
C ALA A 547 17.89 1.23 16.25
N THR A 548 17.65 0.03 16.77
CA THR A 548 18.72 -0.96 17.04
C THR A 548 18.43 -2.26 16.33
N GLY A 549 19.49 -2.97 15.96
CA GLY A 549 19.37 -4.20 15.21
C GLY A 549 20.60 -5.07 15.31
N THR A 550 20.62 -6.13 14.51
CA THR A 550 21.73 -7.07 14.41
C THR A 550 21.96 -7.43 12.95
N LEU A 551 23.22 -7.34 12.53
CA LEU A 551 23.71 -8.00 11.33
C LEU A 551 24.24 -9.39 11.71
N SER A 552 23.83 -10.43 10.98
CA SER A 552 24.44 -11.76 11.05
C SER A 552 25.32 -11.99 9.83
N PHE A 553 26.51 -12.55 10.03
CA PHE A 553 27.42 -13.04 8.99
C PHE A 553 27.69 -14.53 9.21
N THR A 554 27.15 -15.37 8.33
CA THR A 554 27.45 -16.80 8.25
C THR A 554 28.60 -17.03 7.27
N ASN A 555 29.71 -17.56 7.77
CA ASN A 555 30.92 -17.79 7.00
C ASN A 555 31.01 -19.26 6.51
N PRO A 556 30.73 -19.53 5.22
CA PRO A 556 30.90 -20.88 4.67
C PRO A 556 32.35 -21.23 4.32
N ASP A 557 33.26 -20.25 4.35
CA ASP A 557 34.63 -20.40 3.89
C ASP A 557 35.47 -21.19 4.89
N GLN A 558 36.59 -21.74 4.42
CA GLN A 558 37.51 -22.56 5.22
C GLN A 558 38.54 -21.71 5.99
N VAL A 559 38.36 -20.39 6.01
CA VAL A 559 39.26 -19.44 6.68
C VAL A 559 38.46 -18.52 7.59
N THR A 560 39.12 -17.96 8.60
CA THR A 560 38.55 -16.90 9.43
C THR A 560 38.56 -15.59 8.66
N HIS A 561 37.45 -14.87 8.67
CA HIS A 561 37.34 -13.54 8.06
C HIS A 561 37.25 -12.45 9.11
N SER A 562 37.89 -11.32 8.83
CA SER A 562 37.59 -10.04 9.49
C SER A 562 36.43 -9.37 8.77
N PHE A 563 35.58 -8.65 9.51
CA PHE A 563 34.49 -7.89 8.89
C PHE A 563 34.22 -6.56 9.59
N THR A 564 33.69 -5.60 8.83
CA THR A 564 33.21 -4.30 9.30
C THR A 564 31.79 -4.09 8.78
N VAL A 565 30.88 -3.67 9.66
CA VAL A 565 29.50 -3.33 9.34
C VAL A 565 29.34 -1.83 9.49
N THR A 566 29.09 -1.13 8.39
CA THR A 566 28.79 0.31 8.38
C THR A 566 27.28 0.49 8.31
N ALA A 567 26.68 1.00 9.39
CA ALA A 567 25.24 1.26 9.49
C ALA A 567 24.98 2.50 10.36
N GLY A 568 23.98 3.31 9.99
CA GLY A 568 23.60 4.49 10.79
C GLY A 568 24.71 5.53 10.99
N GLY A 569 25.74 5.55 10.14
CA GLY A 569 26.90 6.44 10.27
C GLY A 569 27.98 5.95 11.24
N ALA A 570 27.90 4.71 11.72
CA ALA A 570 28.89 4.08 12.59
C ALA A 570 29.37 2.74 12.03
N ASP A 571 30.59 2.35 12.45
CA ASP A 571 31.21 1.08 12.09
C ASP A 571 31.27 0.14 13.30
N THR A 572 30.88 -1.12 13.09
CA THR A 572 31.08 -2.22 14.03
C THR A 572 32.00 -3.27 13.41
N THR A 573 33.09 -3.65 14.08
CA THR A 573 34.06 -4.62 13.55
C THR A 573 33.99 -5.95 14.31
N GLY A 574 34.39 -7.03 13.65
CA GLY A 574 34.43 -8.36 14.25
C GLY A 574 35.21 -9.37 13.41
N THR A 575 35.23 -10.61 13.88
CA THR A 575 35.79 -11.76 13.16
C THR A 575 34.81 -12.93 13.18
N VAL A 576 34.80 -13.74 12.13
CA VAL A 576 34.00 -14.96 12.06
C VAL A 576 34.88 -16.13 11.64
N ALA A 577 34.90 -17.19 12.45
CA ALA A 577 35.67 -18.40 12.14
C ALA A 577 35.08 -19.17 10.95
N ALA A 578 35.87 -20.05 10.36
CA ALA A 578 35.42 -20.96 9.31
C ALA A 578 34.19 -21.79 9.75
N GLY A 579 33.15 -21.84 8.93
CA GLY A 579 31.90 -22.56 9.21
C GLY A 579 31.04 -21.99 10.35
N ALA A 580 31.39 -20.81 10.90
CA ALA A 580 30.68 -20.20 12.01
C ALA A 580 29.75 -19.05 11.56
N THR A 581 28.86 -18.64 12.45
CA THR A 581 28.07 -17.41 12.30
C THR A 581 28.48 -16.43 13.40
N ALA A 582 28.79 -15.20 13.00
CA ALA A 582 29.01 -14.08 13.92
C ALA A 582 27.86 -13.08 13.81
N THR A 583 27.63 -12.30 14.87
CA THR A 583 26.68 -11.20 14.88
C THR A 583 27.36 -9.89 15.24
N ALA A 584 26.85 -8.79 14.70
CA ALA A 584 27.29 -7.44 15.04
C ALA A 584 26.08 -6.54 15.30
N PRO A 585 26.06 -5.79 16.41
CA PRO A 585 25.01 -4.80 16.64
C PRO A 585 25.09 -3.69 15.58
N VAL A 586 23.91 -3.24 15.15
CA VAL A 586 23.76 -2.03 14.34
C VAL A 586 22.88 -1.04 15.10
N THR A 587 23.13 0.25 14.91
CA THR A 587 22.34 1.33 15.52
C THR A 587 22.18 2.46 14.51
N TYR A 588 20.96 2.97 14.39
CA TYR A 588 20.63 4.10 13.54
C TYR A 588 20.27 5.30 14.43
N PRO A 589 20.62 6.53 14.03
CA PRO A 589 20.31 7.72 14.82
C PRO A 589 18.82 7.84 15.15
N ALA A 590 18.53 8.41 16.33
CA ALA A 590 17.17 8.69 16.75
C ALA A 590 16.51 9.72 15.81
N GLN A 591 15.25 9.45 15.46
CA GLN A 591 14.47 10.27 14.53
C GLN A 591 13.07 10.50 15.09
N ASP A 592 12.49 11.68 14.86
CA ASP A 592 11.21 12.09 15.44
C ASP A 592 10.01 11.65 14.58
N SER A 593 10.27 11.34 13.30
CA SER A 593 9.31 10.89 12.30
C SER A 593 8.86 9.45 12.51
N THR A 594 7.60 9.20 12.15
CA THR A 594 6.95 7.89 12.20
C THR A 594 6.63 7.39 10.79
N GLY A 595 6.25 6.12 10.66
CA GLY A 595 5.85 5.51 9.39
C GLY A 595 6.84 4.46 8.90
N SER A 596 6.73 4.07 7.63
CA SER A 596 7.61 3.07 7.02
C SER A 596 9.06 3.52 7.05
N ARG A 597 9.98 2.60 7.34
CA ARG A 597 11.43 2.84 7.38
C ARG A 597 12.18 1.74 6.62
N THR A 598 13.19 2.15 5.87
CA THR A 598 14.20 1.24 5.30
C THR A 598 15.54 1.48 5.96
N TYR A 599 16.14 0.41 6.47
CA TYR A 599 17.45 0.40 7.08
C TYR A 599 18.43 -0.31 6.16
N SER A 600 19.64 0.22 6.03
CA SER A 600 20.71 -0.41 5.25
C SER A 600 21.97 -0.60 6.09
N ALA A 601 22.75 -1.61 5.73
CA ALA A 601 24.08 -1.84 6.26
C ALA A 601 25.01 -2.26 5.12
N LYS A 602 26.16 -1.61 5.03
CA LYS A 602 27.24 -2.03 4.13
C LYS A 602 28.20 -2.94 4.90
N VAL A 603 28.50 -4.11 4.36
CA VAL A 603 29.40 -5.07 4.99
C VAL A 603 30.70 -5.14 4.21
N SER A 604 31.82 -4.92 4.91
CA SER A 604 33.16 -5.14 4.38
C SER A 604 33.76 -6.40 4.97
N VAL A 605 34.33 -7.27 4.14
CA VAL A 605 35.03 -8.49 4.55
C VAL A 605 36.49 -8.36 4.13
N ASP A 606 37.41 -8.54 5.07
CA ASP A 606 38.85 -8.37 4.86
C ASP A 606 39.23 -7.05 4.17
N GLY A 607 38.55 -5.97 4.57
CA GLY A 607 38.77 -4.62 4.06
C GLY A 607 38.07 -4.28 2.74
N GLN A 608 37.36 -5.22 2.12
CA GLN A 608 36.62 -4.99 0.86
C GLN A 608 35.12 -4.91 1.12
N ALA A 609 34.44 -3.87 0.62
CA ALA A 609 32.99 -3.75 0.72
C ALA A 609 32.32 -4.77 -0.22
N VAL A 610 31.78 -5.84 0.33
CA VAL A 610 31.24 -6.97 -0.47
C VAL A 610 29.72 -7.05 -0.46
N ALA A 611 29.05 -6.41 0.50
CA ALA A 611 27.60 -6.49 0.62
C ALA A 611 26.90 -5.17 0.95
N LEU A 612 25.69 -5.01 0.42
CA LEU A 612 24.72 -4.00 0.81
C LEU A 612 23.40 -4.70 1.16
N VAL A 613 23.12 -4.83 2.45
CA VAL A 613 21.90 -5.48 2.94
C VAL A 613 20.95 -4.45 3.53
N SER A 614 19.66 -4.72 3.42
CA SER A 614 18.59 -3.88 3.94
C SER A 614 17.54 -4.68 4.70
N ALA A 615 16.83 -3.97 5.58
CA ALA A 615 15.66 -4.43 6.30
C ALA A 615 14.60 -3.33 6.29
N THR A 616 13.32 -3.71 6.30
CA THR A 616 12.21 -2.77 6.42
C THR A 616 11.60 -2.84 7.82
N GLY A 617 11.01 -1.74 8.26
CA GLY A 617 10.28 -1.66 9.52
C GLY A 617 9.32 -0.48 9.54
N THR A 618 8.72 -0.24 10.71
CA THR A 618 7.82 0.89 10.91
C THR A 618 8.19 1.60 12.21
N ALA A 619 8.46 2.89 12.14
CA ALA A 619 8.65 3.76 13.28
C ALA A 619 7.29 4.13 13.88
N THR A 620 7.08 3.85 15.16
CA THR A 620 5.81 4.15 15.85
C THR A 620 5.95 5.36 16.79
N PRO A 621 4.86 6.11 17.05
CA PRO A 621 4.89 7.20 18.01
C PRO A 621 5.32 6.72 19.40
N PRO A 622 6.11 7.51 20.16
CA PRO A 622 6.56 7.12 21.49
C PRO A 622 5.45 7.09 22.53
N LEU A 623 4.34 7.78 22.27
CA LEU A 623 3.18 7.81 23.15
C LEU A 623 1.96 7.27 22.42
N SER A 624 1.14 6.51 23.13
CA SER A 624 -0.19 6.11 22.69
C SER A 624 -1.23 6.44 23.76
N VAL A 625 -2.44 6.73 23.30
CA VAL A 625 -3.61 6.90 24.17
C VAL A 625 -4.65 5.86 23.82
N THR A 626 -5.12 5.15 24.84
CA THR A 626 -6.30 4.29 24.74
C THR A 626 -7.28 4.64 25.85
N ALA A 627 -8.54 4.30 25.64
CA ALA A 627 -9.52 4.29 26.72
C ALA A 627 -10.33 3.00 26.66
N SER A 628 -10.68 2.49 27.83
CA SER A 628 -11.46 1.26 27.96
C SER A 628 -12.66 1.48 28.87
N HIS A 629 -13.79 0.93 28.49
CA HIS A 629 -14.94 0.78 29.38
C HIS A 629 -14.60 -0.28 30.43
N VAL A 630 -14.52 0.12 31.70
CA VAL A 630 -14.15 -0.77 32.79
C VAL A 630 -15.21 -0.74 33.89
N LEU A 631 -15.25 -1.81 34.68
CA LEU A 631 -16.12 -1.89 35.85
C LEU A 631 -15.29 -1.80 37.13
N ASN A 632 -15.72 -0.98 38.07
CA ASN A 632 -15.00 -0.82 39.34
C ASN A 632 -15.30 -1.97 40.35
N GLY A 633 -14.72 -1.84 41.56
CA GLY A 633 -14.99 -2.65 42.77
C GLY A 633 -16.45 -3.08 42.96
N SER A 634 -17.34 -2.10 42.80
CA SER A 634 -18.78 -2.19 43.05
C SER A 634 -19.61 -2.49 41.79
N GLY A 635 -18.98 -2.66 40.63
CA GLY A 635 -19.67 -2.85 39.34
C GLY A 635 -20.24 -1.58 38.70
N LYS A 636 -19.69 -0.40 39.02
CA LYS A 636 -20.03 0.84 38.31
C LYS A 636 -19.14 1.01 37.09
N ASP A 637 -19.73 1.51 36.01
CA ASP A 637 -19.03 1.85 34.77
C ASP A 637 -18.08 3.03 34.97
N LEU A 638 -16.86 2.88 34.47
CA LEU A 638 -15.83 3.90 34.40
C LEU A 638 -15.26 3.88 32.98
N LEU A 639 -14.77 5.05 32.54
CA LEU A 639 -13.91 5.13 31.38
C LEU A 639 -12.47 5.29 31.89
N ARG A 640 -11.62 4.30 31.63
CA ARG A 640 -10.21 4.30 32.02
C ARG A 640 -9.35 4.77 30.87
N PHE A 641 -8.77 5.95 30.99
CA PHE A 641 -7.76 6.44 30.05
C PHE A 641 -6.39 5.88 30.40
N ARG A 642 -5.63 5.51 29.37
CA ARG A 642 -4.26 5.03 29.47
C ARG A 642 -3.37 5.84 28.55
N VAL A 643 -2.27 6.36 29.09
CA VAL A 643 -1.19 6.96 28.31
C VAL A 643 0.03 6.08 28.49
N THR A 644 0.46 5.44 27.41
CA THR A 644 1.62 4.55 27.42
C THR A 644 2.79 5.24 26.74
N ASN A 645 3.92 5.29 27.44
CA ASN A 645 5.21 5.70 26.88
C ASN A 645 6.02 4.46 26.51
N ALA A 646 6.19 4.24 25.21
CA ALA A 646 6.99 3.15 24.67
C ALA A 646 8.49 3.51 24.57
N SER A 647 8.86 4.78 24.69
CA SER A 647 10.25 5.20 24.52
C SER A 647 11.13 4.89 25.73
N SER A 648 12.44 4.92 25.50
CA SER A 648 13.51 4.71 26.47
C SER A 648 13.73 5.88 27.43
N HIS A 649 12.99 6.97 27.26
CA HIS A 649 13.16 8.20 28.04
C HIS A 649 11.81 8.74 28.57
N PRO A 650 11.81 9.45 29.70
CA PRO A 650 10.59 10.01 30.25
C PRO A 650 10.02 11.13 29.36
N LEU A 651 8.70 11.19 29.21
CA LEU A 651 8.01 12.19 28.40
C LEU A 651 7.03 13.02 29.22
N LYS A 652 7.14 14.36 29.09
CA LYS A 652 6.27 15.32 29.77
C LYS A 652 5.03 15.61 28.94
N LEU A 653 3.89 15.64 29.62
CA LEU A 653 2.58 15.94 29.05
C LEU A 653 2.14 17.35 29.43
N ALA A 654 1.51 18.05 28.49
CA ALA A 654 0.79 19.28 28.78
C ALA A 654 -0.60 18.96 29.37
N GLY A 655 -1.21 17.83 28.98
CA GLY A 655 -2.45 17.31 29.53
C GLY A 655 -3.12 16.32 28.57
N LEU A 656 -4.15 15.62 29.04
CA LEU A 656 -5.04 14.77 28.24
C LEU A 656 -6.45 15.31 28.40
N ASP A 657 -6.93 16.06 27.41
CA ASP A 657 -8.30 16.55 27.39
C ASP A 657 -9.22 15.44 26.89
N TRP A 658 -10.31 15.17 27.59
CA TRP A 658 -11.25 14.11 27.24
C TRP A 658 -12.69 14.59 27.26
N ALA A 659 -13.54 13.92 26.48
CA ALA A 659 -14.98 14.09 26.49
C ALA A 659 -15.70 12.75 26.33
N SER A 660 -16.82 12.58 27.02
CA SER A 660 -17.71 11.43 26.94
C SER A 660 -19.14 11.86 27.25
N GLY A 661 -20.04 11.80 26.25
CA GLY A 661 -21.38 12.38 26.37
C GLY A 661 -21.32 13.88 26.68
N THR A 662 -22.01 14.32 27.74
CA THR A 662 -22.02 15.74 28.17
C THR A 662 -20.90 16.09 29.14
N LYS A 663 -20.05 15.13 29.53
CA LYS A 663 -18.94 15.35 30.46
C LYS A 663 -17.63 15.52 29.69
N SER A 664 -16.76 16.37 30.20
CA SER A 664 -15.40 16.55 29.72
C SER A 664 -14.47 16.97 30.86
N GLY A 665 -13.16 16.89 30.64
CA GLY A 665 -12.16 17.36 31.58
C GLY A 665 -10.74 17.18 31.07
N THR A 666 -9.76 17.48 31.93
CA THR A 666 -8.34 17.29 31.62
C THR A 666 -7.71 16.39 32.67
N LEU A 667 -6.98 15.37 32.20
CA LEU A 667 -6.18 14.45 33.00
C LEU A 667 -4.69 14.72 32.76
N PHE A 668 -3.83 14.23 33.66
CA PHE A 668 -2.37 14.22 33.49
C PHE A 668 -1.70 15.58 33.14
N ALA A 669 -2.32 16.71 33.47
CA ALA A 669 -1.74 18.02 33.21
C ALA A 669 -0.38 18.17 33.92
N GLY A 670 0.66 18.55 33.17
CA GLY A 670 2.02 18.72 33.66
C GLY A 670 2.74 17.43 34.10
N CYS A 671 2.12 16.26 33.89
CA CYS A 671 2.66 14.98 34.33
C CYS A 671 3.81 14.50 33.44
N THR A 672 4.76 13.78 34.03
CA THR A 672 5.79 13.03 33.27
C THR A 672 5.46 11.55 33.32
N ILE A 673 5.44 10.89 32.16
CA ILE A 673 5.28 9.45 32.03
C ILE A 673 6.70 8.87 31.92
N ALA A 674 7.07 7.97 32.83
CA ALA A 674 8.39 7.34 32.81
C ALA A 674 8.59 6.51 31.53
N ALA A 675 9.84 6.23 31.18
CA ALA A 675 10.18 5.32 30.08
C ALA A 675 9.49 3.95 30.27
N HIS A 676 9.05 3.35 29.17
CA HIS A 676 8.38 2.04 29.14
C HIS A 676 7.27 1.85 30.19
N SER A 677 6.49 2.90 30.45
CA SER A 677 5.45 2.88 31.48
C SER A 677 4.11 3.36 30.97
N THR A 678 3.04 2.86 31.61
CA THR A 678 1.68 3.31 31.37
C THR A 678 1.16 4.04 32.59
N ARG A 679 0.51 5.19 32.37
CA ARG A 679 -0.23 5.90 33.40
C ARG A 679 -1.72 5.84 33.10
N GLU A 680 -2.51 5.59 34.14
CA GLU A 680 -3.95 5.40 34.03
C GLU A 680 -4.71 6.42 34.88
N ALA A 681 -5.93 6.75 34.46
CA ALA A 681 -6.89 7.53 35.22
C ALA A 681 -8.31 7.15 34.84
N ASP A 682 -9.16 7.04 35.86
CA ASP A 682 -10.56 6.66 35.71
C ASP A 682 -11.44 7.89 35.82
N VAL A 683 -12.43 7.98 34.93
CA VAL A 683 -13.49 8.99 35.01
C VAL A 683 -14.86 8.31 35.15
N PRO A 684 -15.76 8.82 36.02
CA PRO A 684 -17.08 8.24 36.19
C PRO A 684 -17.90 8.27 34.91
N LEU A 685 -18.33 7.09 34.46
CA LEU A 685 -19.12 6.92 33.26
C LEU A 685 -20.61 6.77 33.61
N THR A 686 -21.48 7.30 32.76
CA THR A 686 -22.94 7.16 32.92
C THR A 686 -23.51 6.83 31.57
N LEU A 687 -23.78 5.55 31.33
CA LEU A 687 -24.27 5.03 30.06
C LEU A 687 -25.73 4.58 30.19
N THR A 688 -26.63 5.34 29.59
CA THR A 688 -28.05 4.94 29.43
C THR A 688 -28.38 4.55 27.99
N ALA A 689 -27.53 4.93 27.04
CA ALA A 689 -27.59 4.60 25.63
C ALA A 689 -26.15 4.53 25.08
N ALA A 690 -25.99 4.00 23.87
CA ALA A 690 -24.70 4.02 23.18
C ALA A 690 -24.21 5.48 23.03
N SER A 691 -22.92 5.71 23.24
CA SER A 691 -22.28 7.02 23.14
C SER A 691 -20.86 6.92 22.60
N THR A 692 -20.14 8.03 22.54
CA THR A 692 -18.74 8.06 22.14
C THR A 692 -17.88 8.75 23.19
N TRP A 693 -16.60 8.44 23.17
CA TRP A 693 -15.58 9.20 23.87
C TRP A 693 -14.53 9.73 22.90
N SER A 694 -13.87 10.81 23.29
CA SER A 694 -12.69 11.34 22.61
C SER A 694 -11.66 11.79 23.62
N ALA A 695 -10.39 11.77 23.22
CA ALA A 695 -9.29 12.29 24.00
C ALA A 695 -8.22 12.92 23.09
N THR A 696 -7.63 14.01 23.57
CA THR A 696 -6.53 14.73 22.92
C THR A 696 -5.39 14.88 23.93
N LEU A 697 -4.31 14.13 23.70
CA LEU A 697 -3.08 14.23 24.48
C LEU A 697 -2.22 15.35 23.93
N ARG A 698 -2.06 16.39 24.73
CA ARG A 698 -1.26 17.57 24.41
C ARG A 698 0.17 17.42 24.89
N ARG A 699 1.10 17.83 24.04
CA ARG A 699 2.53 17.95 24.35
C ARG A 699 3.05 19.31 23.90
N THR A 700 3.95 19.90 24.69
CA THR A 700 4.57 21.17 24.32
C THR A 700 5.49 20.96 23.12
N GLY A 701 5.25 21.70 22.02
CA GLY A 701 6.11 21.67 20.84
C GLY A 701 5.99 20.41 19.96
N ALA A 702 4.96 19.60 20.14
CA ALA A 702 4.69 18.41 19.33
C ALA A 702 3.21 18.32 18.96
N THR A 703 2.90 17.61 17.88
CA THR A 703 1.52 17.35 17.46
C THR A 703 0.75 16.58 18.52
N ASP A 704 -0.50 16.98 18.74
CA ASP A 704 -1.42 16.32 19.65
C ASP A 704 -1.75 14.90 19.18
N ILE A 705 -1.87 13.96 20.14
CA ILE A 705 -2.28 12.59 19.86
C ILE A 705 -3.77 12.48 20.19
N LYS A 706 -4.57 12.13 19.18
CA LYS A 706 -6.03 12.01 19.33
C LYS A 706 -6.44 10.54 19.36
N ALA A 707 -7.40 10.22 20.21
CA ALA A 707 -8.04 8.92 20.28
C ALA A 707 -9.54 9.09 20.48
N SER A 708 -10.34 8.16 19.99
CA SER A 708 -11.78 8.14 20.18
C SER A 708 -12.31 6.73 20.07
N GLY A 709 -13.49 6.49 20.62
CA GLY A 709 -14.15 5.19 20.51
C GLY A 709 -15.62 5.27 20.87
N THR A 710 -16.30 4.15 20.75
CA THR A 710 -17.71 3.98 21.11
C THR A 710 -17.82 3.39 22.52
N LEU A 711 -18.97 3.64 23.15
CA LEU A 711 -19.33 3.08 24.45
C LEU A 711 -20.74 2.51 24.36
N THR A 712 -20.91 1.29 24.83
CA THR A 712 -22.17 0.55 24.76
C THR A 712 -22.62 0.20 26.18
N PRO A 713 -23.87 0.52 26.58
CA PRO A 713 -24.41 0.09 27.86
C PRO A 713 -24.52 -1.43 27.90
N VAL A 714 -24.12 -2.04 29.01
CA VAL A 714 -24.18 -3.49 29.20
C VAL A 714 -25.39 -3.84 30.08
N SER A 715 -26.36 -4.55 29.50
CA SER A 715 -27.50 -5.10 30.24
C SER A 715 -27.31 -6.60 30.47
N ALA A 716 -27.39 -7.05 31.73
CA ALA A 716 -27.33 -8.46 32.13
C ALA A 716 -26.10 -9.25 31.59
N PRO A 717 -24.86 -8.85 31.94
CA PRO A 717 -23.67 -9.57 31.51
C PRO A 717 -23.59 -10.96 32.16
N THR A 718 -22.96 -11.90 31.47
CA THR A 718 -22.56 -13.17 32.08
C THR A 718 -21.46 -12.91 33.11
N ILE A 719 -21.57 -13.55 34.28
CA ILE A 719 -20.61 -13.33 35.37
C ILE A 719 -19.56 -14.43 35.36
N ALA A 720 -18.31 -14.06 35.08
CA ALA A 720 -17.16 -14.94 35.25
C ALA A 720 -16.62 -14.79 36.67
N LYS A 721 -16.72 -15.86 37.47
CA LYS A 721 -16.24 -15.87 38.87
C LYS A 721 -14.73 -16.07 38.91
N ARG A 722 -14.08 -15.56 39.97
CA ARG A 722 -12.65 -15.75 40.16
C ARG A 722 -12.37 -17.18 40.63
N HIS A 723 -11.72 -17.99 39.79
CA HIS A 723 -11.31 -19.37 40.08
C HIS A 723 -10.26 -19.82 39.07
N THR A 724 -9.12 -20.33 39.57
CA THR A 724 -8.07 -20.95 38.76
C THR A 724 -8.45 -22.39 38.43
N VAL A 725 -8.58 -22.71 37.14
CA VAL A 725 -8.93 -24.07 36.69
C VAL A 725 -7.68 -24.94 36.66
N LYS A 726 -7.79 -26.16 37.18
CA LYS A 726 -6.75 -27.18 37.02
C LYS A 726 -6.94 -27.89 35.68
N LEU A 727 -5.97 -27.77 34.76
CA LEU A 727 -6.04 -28.37 33.43
C LEU A 727 -5.75 -29.88 33.46
N ASP A 728 -6.68 -30.69 33.97
CA ASP A 728 -6.52 -32.15 34.08
C ASP A 728 -7.54 -32.96 33.27
N GLY A 729 -8.49 -32.30 32.61
CA GLY A 729 -9.53 -32.90 31.78
C GLY A 729 -10.81 -33.22 32.56
N VAL A 730 -10.96 -32.70 33.78
CA VAL A 730 -12.13 -32.91 34.63
C VAL A 730 -12.60 -31.56 35.16
N ILE A 731 -13.84 -31.18 34.84
CA ILE A 731 -14.42 -29.91 35.31
C ILE A 731 -14.34 -29.81 36.84
N ASP A 732 -13.62 -28.81 37.33
CA ASP A 732 -13.47 -28.52 38.75
C ASP A 732 -14.84 -28.48 39.47
N PRO A 733 -15.01 -29.14 40.63
CA PRO A 733 -16.30 -29.17 41.33
C PRO A 733 -16.85 -27.78 41.70
N VAL A 734 -15.98 -26.79 41.90
CA VAL A 734 -16.37 -25.39 42.18
C VAL A 734 -16.94 -24.72 40.93
N VAL A 735 -16.38 -25.02 39.75
CA VAL A 735 -16.85 -24.53 38.45
C VAL A 735 -18.17 -25.18 38.09
N ALA A 736 -18.29 -26.50 38.24
CA ALA A 736 -19.51 -27.25 37.93
C ALA A 736 -20.73 -26.84 38.79
N ARG A 737 -20.52 -26.24 39.97
CA ARG A 737 -21.59 -25.68 40.81
C ARG A 737 -22.10 -24.32 40.34
N GLN A 738 -21.37 -23.63 39.47
CA GLN A 738 -21.82 -22.37 38.89
C GLN A 738 -22.90 -22.65 37.82
N PRO A 739 -23.82 -21.70 37.56
CA PRO A 739 -24.75 -21.81 36.44
C PRO A 739 -24.00 -22.03 35.12
N ALA A 740 -24.30 -23.13 34.45
CA ALA A 740 -23.74 -23.44 33.15
C ALA A 740 -24.39 -22.59 32.06
N ILE A 741 -23.59 -22.15 31.10
CA ILE A 741 -24.08 -21.68 29.81
C ILE A 741 -24.43 -22.92 28.99
N ALA A 742 -25.72 -23.12 28.72
CA ALA A 742 -26.17 -24.24 27.92
C ALA A 742 -25.85 -24.01 26.43
N LEU A 743 -25.35 -25.05 25.77
CA LEU A 743 -25.13 -25.13 24.33
C LEU A 743 -26.13 -26.15 23.78
N GLU A 744 -27.30 -25.68 23.34
CA GLU A 744 -28.38 -26.51 22.81
C GLU A 744 -28.98 -25.85 21.56
N GLY A 745 -29.41 -26.66 20.58
CA GLY A 745 -30.30 -26.23 19.49
C GLY A 745 -29.64 -25.93 18.14
N THR A 746 -30.48 -25.60 17.17
CA THR A 746 -30.10 -25.33 15.78
C THR A 746 -29.38 -23.98 15.67
N GLY A 747 -28.05 -23.98 15.78
CA GLY A 747 -27.19 -22.80 15.54
C GLY A 747 -27.55 -22.03 14.26
N THR A 748 -26.96 -20.85 14.05
CA THR A 748 -27.12 -20.12 12.78
C THR A 748 -25.77 -20.01 12.09
N PRO A 749 -25.50 -20.78 11.01
CA PRO A 749 -26.33 -21.83 10.41
C PRO A 749 -26.43 -23.08 11.31
N PRO A 750 -27.47 -23.91 11.15
CA PRO A 750 -27.64 -25.11 11.96
C PRO A 750 -26.58 -26.16 11.60
N VAL A 751 -26.21 -26.99 12.57
CA VAL A 751 -25.47 -28.23 12.30
C VAL A 751 -26.30 -29.08 11.34
N THR A 752 -25.70 -29.41 10.19
CA THR A 752 -26.39 -30.14 9.12
C THR A 752 -26.75 -31.53 9.57
N GLY A 753 -28.05 -31.82 9.65
CA GLY A 753 -28.55 -33.13 10.07
C GLY A 753 -28.54 -33.37 11.59
N TRP A 754 -28.50 -32.32 12.41
CA TRP A 754 -28.47 -32.43 13.87
C TRP A 754 -29.61 -33.30 14.44
N GLY A 755 -29.24 -34.39 15.10
CA GLY A 755 -30.14 -35.40 15.69
C GLY A 755 -30.69 -35.03 17.08
N GLY A 756 -30.33 -33.86 17.62
CA GLY A 756 -30.75 -33.39 18.94
C GLY A 756 -29.59 -33.39 19.95
N PRO A 757 -29.86 -33.17 21.25
CA PRO A 757 -28.82 -32.98 22.25
C PRO A 757 -27.85 -34.16 22.46
N SER A 758 -28.22 -35.37 22.01
CA SER A 758 -27.32 -36.52 22.01
C SER A 758 -26.35 -36.57 20.83
N ASP A 759 -26.67 -35.88 19.72
CA ASP A 759 -25.77 -35.68 18.56
C ASP A 759 -24.73 -34.63 18.97
N LEU A 760 -25.17 -33.43 19.34
CA LEU A 760 -24.27 -32.41 19.88
C LEU A 760 -24.98 -31.51 20.90
N SER A 761 -24.42 -31.39 22.11
CA SER A 761 -24.83 -30.41 23.12
C SER A 761 -23.70 -30.14 24.11
N GLY A 762 -23.90 -29.20 25.04
CA GLY A 762 -22.91 -29.04 26.10
C GLY A 762 -23.24 -28.01 27.16
N SER A 763 -22.34 -27.96 28.13
CA SER A 763 -22.31 -26.97 29.20
C SER A 763 -20.97 -26.25 29.20
N LEU A 764 -21.02 -24.93 29.31
CA LEU A 764 -19.86 -24.04 29.26
C LEU A 764 -19.79 -23.18 30.51
N TRP A 765 -18.58 -22.95 31.01
CA TRP A 765 -18.27 -22.04 32.11
C TRP A 765 -17.07 -21.17 31.79
N ILE A 766 -17.10 -19.94 32.30
CA ILE A 766 -16.01 -18.98 32.17
C ILE A 766 -15.61 -18.55 33.57
N THR A 767 -14.34 -18.69 33.90
CA THR A 767 -13.76 -18.19 35.15
C THR A 767 -12.48 -17.43 34.86
N HIS A 768 -11.92 -16.78 35.87
CA HIS A 768 -10.66 -16.04 35.71
C HIS A 768 -9.82 -16.05 36.97
N ASP A 769 -8.56 -15.70 36.83
CA ASP A 769 -7.73 -15.17 37.90
C ASP A 769 -6.94 -13.94 37.41
N ASP A 770 -5.94 -13.51 38.18
CA ASP A 770 -5.17 -12.31 37.85
C ASP A 770 -4.26 -12.51 36.63
N ASN A 771 -4.00 -13.76 36.23
CA ASN A 771 -3.08 -14.13 35.16
C ASN A 771 -3.79 -14.66 33.91
N ASN A 772 -4.90 -15.38 34.06
CA ASN A 772 -5.58 -16.06 32.97
C ASN A 772 -7.11 -15.87 32.96
N LEU A 773 -7.67 -15.89 31.76
CA LEU A 773 -9.05 -16.29 31.50
C LEU A 773 -9.10 -17.81 31.37
N TYR A 774 -10.13 -18.44 31.93
CA TYR A 774 -10.36 -19.87 31.77
C TYR A 774 -11.69 -20.15 31.08
N LEU A 775 -11.65 -21.13 30.17
CA LEU A 775 -12.83 -21.71 29.56
C LEU A 775 -12.90 -23.18 29.93
N SER A 776 -13.99 -23.59 30.54
CA SER A 776 -14.28 -24.99 30.83
C SER A 776 -15.54 -25.40 30.08
N ALA A 777 -15.51 -26.49 29.33
CA ALA A 777 -16.68 -27.00 28.61
C ALA A 777 -16.79 -28.51 28.77
N LYS A 778 -18.00 -29.02 28.97
CA LYS A 778 -18.32 -30.44 28.87
C LYS A 778 -19.36 -30.62 27.77
N LEU A 779 -18.95 -31.26 26.69
CA LEU A 779 -19.75 -31.44 25.49
C LEU A 779 -20.18 -32.91 25.38
N THR A 780 -21.41 -33.13 24.93
CA THR A 780 -21.89 -34.41 24.43
C THR A 780 -21.79 -34.36 22.92
N ASP A 781 -21.18 -35.37 22.32
CA ASP A 781 -20.92 -35.48 20.89
C ASP A 781 -20.91 -36.97 20.54
N ASP A 782 -21.79 -37.43 19.66
CA ASP A 782 -21.92 -38.85 19.34
C ASP A 782 -20.74 -39.39 18.51
N VAL A 783 -20.17 -38.59 17.61
CA VAL A 783 -19.05 -38.98 16.73
C VAL A 783 -17.95 -37.92 16.73
N PHE A 784 -16.90 -38.18 17.50
CA PHE A 784 -15.72 -37.32 17.53
C PHE A 784 -14.77 -37.60 16.34
N SER A 785 -14.53 -36.62 15.47
CA SER A 785 -13.52 -36.61 14.42
C SER A 785 -12.81 -35.25 14.26
N GLN A 786 -11.50 -35.24 14.54
CA GLN A 786 -10.63 -34.09 14.28
C GLN A 786 -9.36 -34.51 13.53
N PRO A 787 -9.47 -34.64 12.19
CA PRO A 787 -8.32 -34.99 11.35
C PRO A 787 -7.40 -33.79 11.06
N ASN A 788 -7.84 -32.56 11.38
CA ASN A 788 -7.10 -31.35 11.05
C ASN A 788 -6.14 -30.92 12.16
N ARG A 789 -5.12 -30.13 11.79
CA ARG A 789 -4.08 -29.59 12.68
C ARG A 789 -3.90 -28.08 12.47
N ASP A 790 -3.22 -27.44 13.41
CA ASP A 790 -2.81 -26.03 13.30
C ASP A 790 -3.97 -25.08 12.95
N GLY A 791 -3.79 -24.19 11.98
CA GLY A 791 -4.82 -23.24 11.54
C GLY A 791 -6.07 -23.86 10.91
N ASN A 792 -6.10 -25.18 10.72
CA ASN A 792 -7.23 -25.90 10.12
C ASN A 792 -8.09 -26.65 11.14
N ILE A 793 -7.77 -26.61 12.45
CA ILE A 793 -8.57 -27.30 13.49
C ILE A 793 -10.03 -26.85 13.54
N TRP A 794 -10.38 -25.70 12.95
CA TRP A 794 -11.79 -25.28 12.82
C TRP A 794 -12.63 -26.22 11.93
N GLY A 795 -11.99 -27.04 11.08
CA GLY A 795 -12.62 -27.92 10.10
C GLY A 795 -13.06 -29.29 10.62
N GLY A 796 -12.78 -29.62 11.88
CA GLY A 796 -13.26 -30.83 12.58
C GLY A 796 -13.76 -30.49 13.98
N ASP A 797 -13.92 -31.47 14.86
CA ASP A 797 -14.41 -31.22 16.22
C ASP A 797 -13.44 -30.44 17.08
N GLY A 798 -13.91 -29.32 17.60
CA GLY A 798 -13.06 -28.38 18.29
C GLY A 798 -13.77 -27.12 18.71
N LEU A 799 -13.08 -26.32 19.49
CA LEU A 799 -13.60 -25.09 20.06
C LEU A 799 -12.91 -23.88 19.43
N GLN A 800 -13.68 -22.81 19.17
CA GLN A 800 -13.17 -21.47 18.89
C GLN A 800 -13.74 -20.47 19.88
N LEU A 801 -12.91 -19.56 20.39
CA LEU A 801 -13.23 -18.53 21.36
C LEU A 801 -12.85 -17.18 20.77
N GLY A 802 -13.87 -16.34 20.52
CA GLY A 802 -13.68 -14.94 20.14
C GLY A 802 -13.74 -14.05 21.37
N MET A 803 -12.79 -13.14 21.55
CA MET A 803 -12.74 -12.23 22.69
C MET A 803 -12.36 -10.80 22.28
N THR A 804 -12.97 -9.82 22.94
CA THR A 804 -12.58 -8.42 22.87
C THR A 804 -12.65 -7.75 24.25
N ALA A 805 -11.83 -6.73 24.50
CA ALA A 805 -11.93 -5.94 25.73
C ALA A 805 -13.15 -5.01 25.69
N GLY A 806 -13.79 -4.78 26.84
CA GLY A 806 -14.94 -3.88 26.96
C GLY A 806 -16.27 -4.51 26.55
N ALA A 807 -17.27 -3.66 26.29
CA ALA A 807 -18.61 -4.10 25.90
C ALA A 807 -18.69 -4.49 24.41
N PRO A 808 -19.73 -5.25 24.00
CA PRO A 808 -19.84 -5.70 22.61
C PRO A 808 -19.86 -4.51 21.64
N GLY A 809 -18.98 -4.57 20.63
CA GLY A 809 -18.88 -3.56 19.57
C GLY A 809 -18.13 -2.27 19.93
N GLU A 810 -17.57 -2.14 21.14
CA GLU A 810 -16.73 -0.98 21.50
C GLU A 810 -15.34 -1.02 20.86
N THR A 811 -14.88 -2.20 20.50
CA THR A 811 -13.63 -2.43 19.77
C THR A 811 -13.87 -3.39 18.62
N THR A 812 -13.17 -3.16 17.53
CA THR A 812 -13.13 -4.06 16.36
C THR A 812 -12.01 -5.09 16.48
N GLN A 813 -11.02 -4.87 17.35
CA GLN A 813 -9.91 -5.79 17.54
C GLN A 813 -10.39 -7.04 18.27
N THR A 814 -10.30 -8.17 17.58
CA THR A 814 -10.73 -9.48 18.05
C THR A 814 -9.56 -10.42 18.24
N GLN A 815 -9.57 -11.16 19.34
CA GLN A 815 -8.72 -12.31 19.59
C GLN A 815 -9.55 -13.56 19.31
N GLU A 816 -9.14 -14.37 18.34
CA GLU A 816 -9.80 -15.64 18.04
C GLU A 816 -8.81 -16.78 18.26
N ILE A 817 -9.06 -17.56 19.30
CA ILE A 817 -8.21 -18.68 19.72
C ILE A 817 -9.05 -19.95 19.77
N GLY A 818 -8.51 -21.07 19.33
CA GLY A 818 -9.18 -22.36 19.40
C GLY A 818 -8.32 -23.44 19.99
N ALA A 819 -8.98 -24.53 20.37
CA ALA A 819 -8.36 -25.74 20.86
C ALA A 819 -9.11 -26.97 20.35
N ALA A 820 -8.38 -28.03 20.00
CA ALA A 820 -8.98 -29.29 19.54
C ALA A 820 -8.11 -30.49 19.96
N LEU A 821 -8.74 -31.57 20.43
CA LEU A 821 -8.09 -32.86 20.56
C LEU A 821 -7.99 -33.48 19.17
N THR A 822 -6.78 -33.76 18.68
CA THR A 822 -6.58 -34.23 17.30
C THR A 822 -6.54 -35.76 17.25
N ASP A 823 -6.90 -36.35 16.11
CA ASP A 823 -6.87 -37.81 15.91
C ASP A 823 -5.47 -38.42 16.13
N ALA A 824 -4.42 -37.62 15.96
CA ALA A 824 -3.03 -38.02 16.22
C ALA A 824 -2.65 -38.03 17.72
N GLY A 825 -3.53 -37.59 18.63
CA GLY A 825 -3.40 -37.67 20.09
C GLY A 825 -3.08 -36.35 20.83
N PRO A 826 -2.27 -35.42 20.29
CA PRO A 826 -2.06 -34.10 20.91
C PRO A 826 -3.27 -33.17 20.82
N VAL A 827 -3.34 -32.22 21.77
CA VAL A 827 -4.22 -31.05 21.70
C VAL A 827 -3.49 -29.94 20.96
N ASP A 828 -4.08 -29.44 19.89
CA ASP A 828 -3.59 -28.25 19.19
C ASP A 828 -4.30 -27.00 19.73
N THR A 829 -3.56 -25.90 19.84
CA THR A 829 -4.10 -24.56 20.07
C THR A 829 -3.65 -23.62 18.97
N TRP A 830 -4.57 -22.82 18.46
CA TRP A 830 -4.28 -21.91 17.35
C TRP A 830 -4.95 -20.55 17.55
N ARG A 831 -4.30 -19.49 17.07
CA ARG A 831 -4.85 -18.14 16.95
C ARG A 831 -5.06 -17.81 15.47
N TRP A 832 -6.28 -17.40 15.10
CA TRP A 832 -6.58 -16.92 13.75
C TRP A 832 -6.55 -15.40 13.63
N THR A 833 -6.98 -14.70 14.68
CA THR A 833 -7.00 -13.23 14.69
C THR A 833 -6.33 -12.66 15.94
N PRO A 834 -5.60 -11.53 15.82
CA PRO A 834 -5.29 -10.83 14.57
C PRO A 834 -4.35 -11.65 13.66
N THR A 835 -4.51 -11.53 12.34
CA THR A 835 -3.75 -12.33 11.35
C THR A 835 -2.24 -12.08 11.41
N THR A 836 -1.83 -10.90 11.87
CA THR A 836 -0.42 -10.56 12.14
C THR A 836 0.20 -11.35 13.28
N GLN A 837 -0.61 -12.07 14.06
CA GLN A 837 -0.19 -12.93 15.17
C GLN A 837 -0.74 -14.35 15.01
N ALA A 838 -1.14 -14.75 13.79
CA ALA A 838 -1.67 -16.08 13.55
C ALA A 838 -0.61 -17.15 13.84
N GLY A 839 -1.02 -18.27 14.45
CA GLY A 839 -0.09 -19.30 14.91
C GLY A 839 -0.46 -19.85 16.28
N THR A 840 0.46 -20.63 16.88
CA THR A 840 0.32 -21.08 18.27
C THR A 840 0.43 -19.88 19.23
N PRO A 841 -0.63 -19.54 19.99
CA PRO A 841 -0.61 -18.37 20.85
C PRO A 841 0.33 -18.58 22.06
N PRO A 842 1.26 -17.66 22.36
CA PRO A 842 2.22 -17.83 23.45
C PRO A 842 1.55 -18.06 24.80
N GLY A 843 1.96 -19.11 25.52
CA GLY A 843 1.53 -19.37 26.90
C GLY A 843 0.10 -19.86 27.09
N VAL A 844 -0.72 -19.96 26.03
CA VAL A 844 -2.04 -20.61 26.11
C VAL A 844 -1.84 -22.10 26.35
N GLN A 845 -2.60 -22.65 27.27
CA GLN A 845 -2.57 -24.07 27.61
C GLN A 845 -3.97 -24.64 27.49
N ALA A 846 -4.10 -25.83 26.92
CA ALA A 846 -5.37 -26.53 26.80
C ALA A 846 -5.20 -28.01 27.17
N LYS A 847 -6.18 -28.53 27.91
CA LYS A 847 -6.36 -29.95 28.17
C LYS A 847 -7.74 -30.34 27.65
N VAL A 848 -7.76 -31.29 26.73
CA VAL A 848 -9.00 -31.83 26.16
C VAL A 848 -9.00 -33.34 26.34
N VAL A 849 -10.07 -33.88 26.90
CA VAL A 849 -10.22 -35.32 27.19
C VAL A 849 -11.56 -35.81 26.68
N ARG A 850 -11.52 -36.82 25.82
CA ARG A 850 -12.69 -37.54 25.32
C ARG A 850 -12.92 -38.81 26.14
N ASP A 851 -14.16 -39.01 26.57
CA ASP A 851 -14.68 -40.27 27.09
C ASP A 851 -15.60 -40.87 26.03
N GLU A 852 -15.10 -41.88 25.30
CA GLU A 852 -15.83 -42.52 24.23
C GLU A 852 -17.01 -43.36 24.71
N ALA A 853 -16.97 -43.87 25.95
CA ALA A 853 -18.09 -44.66 26.47
C ALA A 853 -19.27 -43.76 26.86
N ALA A 854 -18.97 -42.56 27.34
CA ALA A 854 -19.97 -41.56 27.68
C ALA A 854 -20.36 -40.65 26.51
N HIS A 855 -19.64 -40.71 25.39
CA HIS A 855 -19.75 -39.76 24.28
C HIS A 855 -19.59 -38.31 24.74
N THR A 856 -18.63 -38.05 25.63
CA THR A 856 -18.40 -36.70 26.15
C THR A 856 -16.96 -36.22 25.97
N THR A 857 -16.82 -34.94 25.63
CA THR A 857 -15.52 -34.27 25.48
C THR A 857 -15.42 -33.11 26.46
N THR A 858 -14.41 -33.14 27.32
CA THR A 858 -14.14 -32.07 28.29
C THR A 858 -13.00 -31.19 27.80
N TYR A 859 -13.24 -29.89 27.72
CA TYR A 859 -12.27 -28.86 27.37
C TYR A 859 -11.95 -28.01 28.61
N GLU A 860 -10.67 -27.81 28.87
CA GLU A 860 -10.18 -26.83 29.83
C GLU A 860 -9.06 -26.02 29.19
N ILE A 861 -9.24 -24.70 29.09
CA ILE A 861 -8.30 -23.80 28.40
C ILE A 861 -7.92 -22.67 29.36
N ALA A 862 -6.63 -22.43 29.54
CA ALA A 862 -6.08 -21.28 30.24
C ALA A 862 -5.44 -20.33 29.23
N ILE A 863 -5.92 -19.08 29.22
CA ILE A 863 -5.52 -18.05 28.27
C ILE A 863 -4.90 -16.89 29.05
N PRO A 864 -3.57 -16.68 28.96
CA PRO A 864 -2.94 -15.57 29.67
C PRO A 864 -3.46 -14.22 29.20
N TRP A 865 -3.75 -13.33 30.14
CA TRP A 865 -4.19 -11.97 29.84
C TRP A 865 -3.16 -11.20 28.99
N THR A 866 -1.87 -11.46 29.23
CA THR A 866 -0.74 -10.92 28.45
C THR A 866 -0.79 -11.34 26.99
N THR A 867 -1.29 -12.54 26.71
CA THR A 867 -1.36 -13.10 25.36
C THR A 867 -2.44 -12.42 24.54
N VAL A 868 -3.58 -12.09 25.15
CA VAL A 868 -4.72 -11.43 24.48
C VAL A 868 -4.68 -9.90 24.56
N GLY A 869 -3.80 -9.33 25.39
CA GLY A 869 -3.63 -7.88 25.54
C GLY A 869 -4.73 -7.22 26.38
N PHE A 870 -5.37 -7.98 27.26
CA PHE A 870 -6.42 -7.49 28.16
C PHE A 870 -5.89 -7.39 29.59
N ALA A 871 -6.62 -6.68 30.46
CA ALA A 871 -6.29 -6.61 31.88
C ALA A 871 -7.47 -7.10 32.72
N ALA A 872 -7.27 -8.14 33.55
CA ALA A 872 -8.31 -8.67 34.43
C ALA A 872 -8.97 -7.58 35.31
N LYS A 873 -8.17 -6.59 35.72
CA LYS A 873 -8.59 -5.43 36.52
C LYS A 873 -9.58 -4.49 35.82
N ASP A 874 -9.78 -4.63 34.51
CA ASP A 874 -10.77 -3.85 33.74
C ASP A 874 -12.17 -4.46 33.85
N ARG A 875 -12.25 -5.76 34.17
CA ARG A 875 -13.46 -6.47 34.59
C ARG A 875 -14.62 -6.51 33.61
N LEU A 876 -14.43 -6.02 32.40
CA LEU A 876 -15.40 -6.09 31.32
C LEU A 876 -14.72 -6.64 30.06
N LEU A 877 -15.30 -7.71 29.54
CA LEU A 877 -14.85 -8.46 28.38
C LEU A 877 -16.09 -8.74 27.52
N SER A 878 -15.93 -8.87 26.22
CA SER A 878 -16.95 -9.46 25.35
C SER A 878 -16.41 -10.73 24.72
N THR A 879 -17.23 -11.78 24.67
CA THR A 879 -16.78 -13.08 24.18
C THR A 879 -17.89 -13.87 23.52
N THR A 880 -17.50 -14.78 22.63
CA THR A 880 -18.36 -15.77 21.99
C THR A 880 -17.62 -17.10 21.90
N VAL A 881 -18.34 -18.22 21.96
CA VAL A 881 -17.76 -19.56 21.86
C VAL A 881 -18.45 -20.31 20.75
N VAL A 882 -17.68 -20.96 19.88
CA VAL A 882 -18.13 -21.82 18.79
C VAL A 882 -17.62 -23.23 19.06
N ILE A 883 -18.53 -24.21 18.97
CA ILE A 883 -18.21 -25.64 19.01
C ILE A 883 -18.44 -26.20 17.60
N ASN A 884 -17.38 -26.59 16.93
CA ASN A 884 -17.44 -27.18 15.60
C ASN A 884 -17.83 -28.65 15.68
N GLU A 885 -18.53 -29.12 14.64
CA GLU A 885 -19.08 -30.47 14.55
C GLU A 885 -18.64 -31.18 13.27
N ASN A 886 -18.22 -32.44 13.37
CA ASN A 886 -17.74 -33.30 12.30
C ASN A 886 -17.80 -34.80 12.66
N ASP A 887 -18.79 -35.51 12.12
CA ASP A 887 -18.87 -36.98 12.21
C ASP A 887 -17.94 -37.75 11.25
N GLY A 888 -16.82 -37.17 10.83
CA GLY A 888 -15.81 -37.83 9.99
C GLY A 888 -15.96 -37.69 8.47
N THR A 889 -16.91 -36.88 7.99
CA THR A 889 -17.06 -36.56 6.54
C THR A 889 -16.79 -35.08 6.21
N GLY A 890 -16.26 -34.34 7.17
CA GLY A 890 -16.02 -32.90 7.11
C GLY A 890 -17.03 -32.13 7.97
N ARG A 891 -16.69 -30.88 8.28
CA ARG A 891 -17.47 -30.03 9.20
C ARG A 891 -18.95 -29.92 8.80
N ARG A 892 -19.85 -30.41 9.65
CA ARG A 892 -21.32 -30.36 9.49
C ARG A 892 -21.92 -29.01 9.88
N GLY A 893 -21.24 -28.26 10.73
CA GLY A 893 -21.68 -26.94 11.22
C GLY A 893 -21.05 -26.60 12.57
N TRP A 894 -21.80 -25.86 13.40
CA TRP A 894 -21.39 -25.53 14.77
C TRP A 894 -22.55 -25.18 15.70
N LEU A 895 -22.35 -25.39 17.01
CA LEU A 895 -23.09 -24.70 18.07
C LEU A 895 -22.35 -23.43 18.48
N THR A 896 -23.08 -22.44 19.00
CA THR A 896 -22.46 -21.20 19.48
C THR A 896 -23.17 -20.61 20.68
N TRP A 897 -22.40 -20.09 21.64
CA TRP A 897 -22.86 -19.14 22.63
C TRP A 897 -22.41 -17.74 22.23
N GLY A 898 -23.34 -16.97 21.66
CA GLY A 898 -23.05 -15.70 20.97
C GLY A 898 -22.97 -15.89 19.46
N LYS A 899 -22.50 -14.86 18.74
CA LYS A 899 -22.25 -14.87 17.29
C LYS A 899 -21.03 -14.03 16.97
N GLY A 900 -20.57 -14.04 15.72
CA GLY A 900 -19.57 -13.09 15.24
C GLY A 900 -18.16 -13.66 15.14
N VAL A 901 -17.98 -14.98 15.26
CA VAL A 901 -16.71 -15.65 14.96
C VAL A 901 -16.85 -16.51 13.70
N ALA A 902 -17.76 -17.48 13.71
CA ALA A 902 -17.89 -18.41 12.58
C ALA A 902 -18.72 -17.82 11.42
N GLU A 903 -19.63 -16.89 11.71
CA GLU A 903 -20.55 -16.33 10.70
C GLU A 903 -20.01 -15.07 10.00
N THR A 904 -19.58 -14.07 10.80
CA THR A 904 -19.41 -12.69 10.30
C THR A 904 -18.14 -11.97 10.73
N LYS A 905 -17.32 -12.56 11.63
CA LYS A 905 -16.15 -11.91 12.24
C LYS A 905 -16.47 -10.53 12.85
N ASN A 906 -17.65 -10.39 13.47
CA ASN A 906 -18.17 -9.13 14.02
C ASN A 906 -18.26 -9.15 15.57
N PRO A 907 -17.36 -8.47 16.30
CA PRO A 907 -17.36 -8.44 17.76
C PRO A 907 -18.55 -7.69 18.39
N ALA A 908 -19.33 -6.93 17.61
CA ALA A 908 -20.59 -6.35 18.10
C ALA A 908 -21.65 -7.42 18.44
N MET A 909 -21.46 -8.65 17.96
CA MET A 909 -22.37 -9.78 18.21
C MET A 909 -21.92 -10.67 19.37
N PHE A 910 -20.84 -10.30 20.08
CA PHE A 910 -20.34 -11.06 21.23
C PHE A 910 -21.22 -10.82 22.46
N ASN A 911 -21.14 -11.73 23.43
CA ASN A 911 -21.81 -11.57 24.72
C ASN A 911 -20.92 -10.80 25.70
N ALA A 912 -21.51 -9.89 26.46
CA ALA A 912 -20.81 -9.19 27.53
C ALA A 912 -20.54 -10.13 28.71
N VAL A 913 -19.31 -10.13 29.21
CA VAL A 913 -18.84 -10.86 30.39
C VAL A 913 -18.24 -9.89 31.40
N ARG A 914 -18.71 -9.98 32.64
CA ARG A 914 -18.15 -9.27 33.78
C ARG A 914 -17.25 -10.21 34.58
N LEU A 915 -16.00 -9.79 34.80
CA LEU A 915 -15.06 -10.51 35.67
C LEU A 915 -15.32 -10.09 37.12
N ASP A 916 -15.89 -11.00 37.91
CA ASP A 916 -16.18 -10.76 39.32
C ASP A 916 -14.91 -10.96 40.16
N PRO A 917 -14.46 -9.97 40.95
CA PRO A 917 -13.30 -10.14 41.82
C PRO A 917 -13.52 -11.15 42.96
N ALA A 918 -14.77 -11.50 43.29
CA ALA A 918 -15.08 -12.46 44.32
C ALA A 918 -14.75 -13.90 43.87
N ALA A 919 -14.14 -14.67 44.78
CA ALA A 919 -13.87 -16.09 44.56
C ALA A 919 -15.16 -16.88 44.34
N ALA A 920 -15.11 -17.88 43.45
CA ALA A 920 -16.16 -18.87 43.33
C ALA A 920 -16.30 -19.66 44.65
N LYS A 921 -17.53 -20.05 45.02
CA LYS A 921 -17.85 -20.78 46.26
C LYS A 921 -18.32 -22.20 45.92
#